data_AF-A0A3C2C472-F1
#
_entry.id   AF-A0A3C2C472-F1
#
_cell.length_a   1.000
_cell.length_b   1.000
_cell.length_c   1.000
_cell.angle_alpha   90.00
_cell.angle_beta   90.00
_cell.angle_gamma   90.00
#
_symmetry.space_group_name_H-M   'P 1'
#
loop_
_entity.id
_entity.type
_entity.pdbx_description
1 polymer ?
#
loop_
_entity_poly.entity_id
_entity_poly.type
_entity_poly.pdbx_seq_one_letter_code
_entity_poly.pdbx_strand_id
1 'polypeptide(L)'
;MIGAVLIVGSGISGMQSALDLAESGFKVYLVEKSPAIAGTMSMLDKTFPTNDCSMCILSPRVVDCGNHLNIEIITCAELINLEGEAGNFTAIIRKRPRYVDLTRCISCGRCAEECPQEVADEFNQGLSNRKAIYKPYPQAFPNAYVIDKENCLECGSCQEECPRKAIDYEMQEEIVELSVGAVILSPGFQIFDPTERGEFGYGTYPNVITSLQFERLLSASGPHQGHVIRPSDHTVPQKIAFIQCVGSRDTAKGYSWCSSVCCMYATKEAIVAKEHVSGCETTIYCIDVRAFGKGFEQYYNRAREEYGVNYIKCMISSIKEMPESKNLLVRYQTEDNEMREEEYDLVVLSVGLHPPKEAGEIARAAKVELTKYGFVMPQKGNPILTTREGVFSAGAFTGPKDIPETVIEASAAAAYAARLLKDARGELAKIKTFPPEKNVFEEDPRIGVFVCNCGINIGGVINVPEVVKYAKKLKNVVHADEFLFTCAQDSIEKIKRSIKARKLNRVIVAACTPRTHAPLFQGVLREAGLNPYLYEHVNIREHSSWVHRDAPEAATVKAQRLIKMAAAKARLLSPVTPTSGEVNHAALVVGGGAAGMSAAISLAEQGFKVFIVEKGSVLGGNLRHVFYSREGIDTQAALAMLIQQVHQNPLIEIFLDADILEVKGYPGNYSTRINVSGQELEINHGAAIIATGAKEAKPKEYLYGENKHVLTQLELEAMLEQGKIFNTVVMIQCVGSRSEERPFCSRICCVQAIRNAIRIKEINPGANVFIIYRDIRTFGLKEMFYTRARELGVIFIRYEPETRPVVQETKGKLEVRVTDHVLAEELLLQTDLVVLSTGMIPEEGNEKLSQLFKVPLAEDGFFLEAHMKLRPVDFATEGLYLCGLAHGPKFLEDSIIQANAAAMRAATLLNKDQLEHVAITAVVDEKR
;
A
#
# COMPACT_ATOMS: atom_id res chain seq x y z
N MET A 1 9.28 31.22 7.25
CA MET A 1 8.60 29.90 7.20
C MET A 1 9.68 28.84 7.41
N ILE A 2 9.40 27.74 8.09
CA ILE A 2 10.42 26.73 8.39
C ILE A 2 10.35 25.59 7.36
N GLY A 3 11.45 25.32 6.66
CA GLY A 3 11.60 24.23 5.67
C GLY A 3 11.71 22.81 6.26
N ALA A 4 11.01 22.53 7.36
CA ALA A 4 11.00 21.23 8.03
C ALA A 4 9.58 20.71 8.26
N VAL A 5 9.39 19.40 8.20
CA VAL A 5 8.10 18.74 8.43
C VAL A 5 8.23 17.72 9.56
N LEU A 6 7.30 17.76 10.51
CA LEU A 6 7.16 16.70 11.52
C LEU A 6 6.17 15.64 11.02
N ILE A 7 6.54 14.38 11.15
CA ILE A 7 5.66 13.24 10.88
C ILE A 7 5.53 12.44 12.18
N VAL A 8 4.29 12.25 12.64
CA VAL A 8 3.97 11.50 13.86
C VAL A 8 3.47 10.11 13.48
N GLY A 9 4.30 9.11 13.73
CA GLY A 9 4.09 7.70 13.36
C GLY A 9 4.88 7.30 12.12
N SER A 10 5.55 6.14 12.20
CA SER A 10 6.54 5.69 11.20
C SER A 10 6.18 4.33 10.57
N GLY A 11 4.89 4.03 10.47
CA GLY A 11 4.39 2.97 9.60
C GLY A 11 4.65 3.29 8.12
N ILE A 12 4.12 2.47 7.21
CA ILE A 12 4.33 2.65 5.77
C ILE A 12 3.91 4.05 5.26
N SER A 13 2.85 4.65 5.82
CA SER A 13 2.46 6.02 5.45
C SER A 13 3.48 7.05 5.92
N GLY A 14 3.89 7.04 7.19
CA GLY A 14 4.88 7.99 7.70
C GLY A 14 6.22 7.90 6.96
N MET A 15 6.70 6.68 6.67
CA MET A 15 7.91 6.47 5.88
C MET A 15 7.77 6.98 4.43
N GLN A 16 6.64 6.73 3.76
CA GLN A 16 6.43 7.22 2.40
C GLN A 16 6.38 8.76 2.36
N SER A 17 5.65 9.40 3.27
CA SER A 17 5.63 10.86 3.38
C SER A 17 7.02 11.44 3.66
N ALA A 18 7.79 10.79 4.54
CA ALA A 18 9.15 11.21 4.86
C ALA A 18 10.06 11.16 3.63
N LEU A 19 10.03 10.07 2.88
CA LEU A 19 10.83 9.92 1.66
C LEU A 19 10.44 10.95 0.60
N ASP A 20 9.15 11.14 0.33
CA ASP A 20 8.69 12.08 -0.70
C ASP A 20 9.11 13.52 -0.39
N LEU A 21 8.95 13.95 0.87
CA LEU A 21 9.37 15.28 1.32
C LEU A 21 10.89 15.45 1.31
N ALA A 22 11.61 14.44 1.77
CA ALA A 22 13.06 14.50 1.88
C ALA A 22 13.75 14.46 0.51
N GLU A 23 13.23 13.68 -0.44
CA GLU A 23 13.63 13.66 -1.85
C GLU A 23 13.31 14.99 -2.56
N SER A 24 12.32 15.73 -2.06
CA SER A 24 11.94 17.05 -2.58
C SER A 24 12.63 18.23 -1.88
N GLY A 25 13.65 17.96 -1.06
CA GLY A 25 14.47 19.01 -0.45
C GLY A 25 13.93 19.59 0.86
N PHE A 26 13.10 18.86 1.61
CA PHE A 26 12.68 19.26 2.96
C PHE A 26 13.42 18.48 4.03
N LYS A 27 13.67 19.12 5.18
CA LYS A 27 14.07 18.41 6.41
C LYS A 27 12.83 17.72 6.99
N VAL A 28 12.98 16.48 7.44
CA VAL A 28 11.90 15.70 8.02
C VAL A 28 12.32 15.19 9.40
N TYR A 29 11.45 15.37 10.38
CA TYR A 29 11.52 14.69 11.67
C TYR A 29 10.46 13.59 11.68
N LEU A 30 10.89 12.34 11.78
CA LEU A 30 10.00 11.18 11.84
C LEU A 30 9.97 10.65 13.27
N VAL A 31 8.89 10.97 13.98
CA VAL A 31 8.69 10.60 15.39
C VAL A 31 7.94 9.27 15.47
N GLU A 32 8.49 8.33 16.22
CA GLU A 32 7.93 6.99 16.41
C GLU A 32 7.85 6.63 17.88
N LYS A 33 6.65 6.25 18.33
CA LYS A 33 6.38 5.81 19.70
C LYS A 33 7.17 4.56 20.07
N SER A 34 7.26 3.63 19.13
CA SER A 34 7.91 2.34 19.29
C SER A 34 9.45 2.48 19.22
N PRO A 35 10.21 1.45 19.65
CA PRO A 35 11.66 1.46 19.53
C PRO A 35 12.18 1.23 18.09
N ALA A 36 11.30 1.07 17.09
CA ALA A 36 11.71 0.91 15.70
C ALA A 36 10.58 1.33 14.76
N ILE A 37 10.94 1.74 13.54
CA ILE A 37 10.00 2.12 12.49
C ILE A 37 9.39 0.89 11.80
N ALA A 38 8.48 1.13 10.83
CA ALA A 38 7.84 0.18 9.90
C ALA A 38 6.43 -0.33 10.27
N GLY A 39 5.99 -0.14 11.52
CA GLY A 39 4.62 -0.42 11.97
C GLY A 39 4.17 -1.87 11.68
N THR A 40 2.86 -2.09 11.56
CA THR A 40 2.26 -3.43 11.39
C THR A 40 2.71 -4.16 10.11
N MET A 41 3.14 -3.45 9.07
CA MET A 41 3.58 -4.07 7.82
C MET A 41 4.81 -4.97 8.02
N SER A 42 5.63 -4.72 9.05
CA SER A 42 6.79 -5.56 9.39
C SER A 42 6.39 -6.91 9.99
N MET A 43 5.16 -7.05 10.49
CA MET A 43 4.62 -8.28 11.07
C MET A 43 3.98 -9.22 10.04
N LEU A 44 3.63 -8.71 8.85
CA LEU A 44 2.98 -9.49 7.79
C LEU A 44 3.97 -10.43 7.10
N ASP A 45 3.51 -11.61 6.65
CA ASP A 45 4.32 -12.49 5.81
C ASP A 45 4.25 -12.05 4.33
N LYS A 46 3.05 -12.11 3.74
CA LYS A 46 2.77 -11.69 2.36
C LYS A 46 1.74 -10.57 2.29
N THR A 47 1.72 -9.86 1.15
CA THR A 47 0.72 -8.83 0.84
C THR A 47 -0.18 -9.24 -0.33
N PHE A 48 -1.50 -9.21 -0.13
CA PHE A 48 -2.50 -9.44 -1.20
C PHE A 48 -2.55 -8.24 -2.14
N PRO A 49 -2.87 -8.35 -3.44
CA PRO A 49 -3.20 -9.58 -4.16
C PRO A 49 -1.97 -10.23 -4.83
N THR A 50 -0.78 -9.63 -4.71
CA THR A 50 0.42 -10.10 -5.41
C THR A 50 1.11 -11.27 -4.73
N ASN A 51 0.81 -11.52 -3.43
CA ASN A 51 1.53 -12.43 -2.55
C ASN A 51 3.02 -12.07 -2.42
N ASP A 52 3.38 -10.80 -2.61
CA ASP A 52 4.75 -10.34 -2.37
C ASP A 52 5.10 -10.49 -0.90
N CYS A 53 6.32 -10.96 -0.64
CA CYS A 53 6.91 -10.96 0.70
C CYS A 53 6.92 -9.54 1.28
N SER A 54 6.17 -9.31 2.35
CA SER A 54 5.97 -7.97 2.96
C SER A 54 7.30 -7.36 3.37
N MET A 55 8.11 -8.10 4.13
CA MET A 55 9.43 -7.65 4.57
C MET A 55 10.38 -7.36 3.39
N CYS A 56 10.27 -8.12 2.30
CA CYS A 56 11.16 -7.98 1.15
C CYS A 56 10.92 -6.67 0.38
N ILE A 57 9.68 -6.18 0.36
CA ILE A 57 9.31 -4.91 -0.28
C ILE A 57 9.40 -3.75 0.72
N LEU A 58 9.18 -3.99 2.02
CA LEU A 58 9.25 -2.98 3.09
C LEU A 58 10.68 -2.60 3.47
N SER A 59 11.58 -3.58 3.57
CA SER A 59 12.96 -3.37 4.03
C SER A 59 13.72 -2.30 3.23
N PRO A 60 13.63 -2.23 1.87
CA PRO A 60 14.18 -1.09 1.12
C PRO A 60 13.73 0.27 1.66
N ARG A 61 12.43 0.46 1.93
CA ARG A 61 11.89 1.73 2.44
C ARG A 61 12.41 2.06 3.84
N VAL A 62 12.56 1.05 4.70
CA VAL A 62 13.14 1.20 6.05
C VAL A 62 14.61 1.64 5.94
N VAL A 63 15.38 1.02 5.05
CA VAL A 63 16.79 1.36 4.80
C VAL A 63 16.94 2.75 4.19
N ASP A 64 16.08 3.10 3.22
CA ASP A 64 16.08 4.41 2.58
C ASP A 64 15.79 5.50 3.62
N CYS A 65 14.74 5.32 4.44
CA CYS A 65 14.43 6.25 5.53
C CYS A 65 15.60 6.38 6.53
N GLY A 66 16.15 5.24 6.95
CA GLY A 66 17.20 5.19 7.96
C GLY A 66 18.53 5.82 7.53
N ASN A 67 18.80 5.86 6.23
CA ASN A 67 20.04 6.41 5.67
C ASN A 67 19.86 7.78 5.00
N HIS A 68 18.65 8.31 4.94
CA HIS A 68 18.40 9.59 4.28
C HIS A 68 18.90 10.76 5.13
N LEU A 69 19.76 11.61 4.58
CA LEU A 69 20.39 12.72 5.32
C LEU A 69 19.39 13.77 5.84
N ASN A 70 18.26 13.90 5.14
CA ASN A 70 17.21 14.85 5.47
C ASN A 70 16.10 14.23 6.33
N ILE A 71 16.18 12.96 6.70
CA ILE A 71 15.22 12.33 7.62
C ILE A 71 15.93 12.09 8.94
N GLU A 72 15.37 12.63 10.01
CA GLU A 72 15.81 12.38 11.37
C GLU A 72 14.76 11.58 12.11
N ILE A 73 15.11 10.35 12.46
CA ILE A 73 14.20 9.40 13.10
C ILE A 73 14.39 9.50 14.62
N ILE A 74 13.30 9.80 15.32
CA ILE A 74 13.26 9.90 16.78
C ILE A 74 12.33 8.80 17.29
N THR A 75 12.92 7.68 17.71
CA THR A 75 12.18 6.54 18.30
C THR A 75 11.95 6.69 19.79
N CYS A 76 11.08 5.86 20.36
CA CYS A 76 10.64 5.94 21.74
C CYS A 76 10.02 7.30 22.08
N ALA A 77 9.43 7.97 21.08
CA ALA A 77 9.05 9.38 21.18
C ALA A 77 7.61 9.65 20.74
N GLU A 78 6.98 10.61 21.39
CA GLU A 78 5.57 10.97 21.20
C GLU A 78 5.40 12.49 21.18
N LEU A 79 4.48 13.00 20.34
CA LEU A 79 4.10 14.40 20.32
C LEU A 79 3.23 14.71 21.55
N ILE A 80 3.66 15.66 22.38
CA ILE A 80 2.91 16.06 23.59
C ILE A 80 2.18 17.39 23.44
N ASN A 81 2.68 18.30 22.60
CA ASN A 81 2.02 19.58 22.32
C ASN A 81 2.52 20.16 20.99
N LEU A 82 1.67 20.93 20.32
CA LEU A 82 1.97 21.65 19.09
C LEU A 82 1.48 23.11 19.19
N GLU A 83 2.43 24.02 19.27
CA GLU A 83 2.21 25.47 19.38
C GLU A 83 2.53 26.18 18.07
N GLY A 84 1.98 27.38 17.88
CA GLY A 84 2.12 28.16 16.65
C GLY A 84 1.08 27.85 15.56
N GLU A 85 1.39 28.26 14.35
CA GLU A 85 0.50 28.26 13.17
C GLU A 85 1.20 27.70 11.93
N ALA A 86 0.43 27.50 10.85
CA ALA A 86 0.93 26.93 9.61
C ALA A 86 2.19 27.67 9.10
N GLY A 87 3.26 26.93 8.81
CA GLY A 87 4.55 27.47 8.40
C GLY A 87 5.51 27.84 9.54
N ASN A 88 5.04 27.86 10.80
CA ASN A 88 5.86 28.17 11.97
C ASN A 88 5.28 27.53 13.26
N PHE A 89 5.44 26.22 13.39
CA PHE A 89 5.09 25.46 14.57
C PHE A 89 6.29 25.16 15.46
N THR A 90 6.04 25.08 16.77
CA THR A 90 6.93 24.46 17.75
C THR A 90 6.28 23.17 18.23
N ALA A 91 6.87 22.04 17.87
CA ALA A 91 6.45 20.72 18.32
C ALA A 91 7.26 20.30 19.54
N ILE A 92 6.56 19.95 20.62
CA ILE A 92 7.17 19.45 21.84
C ILE A 92 7.04 17.93 21.85
N ILE A 93 8.17 17.24 21.85
CA ILE A 93 8.28 15.78 21.76
C ILE A 93 8.81 15.23 23.08
N ARG A 94 8.11 14.27 23.66
CA ARG A 94 8.62 13.48 24.79
C ARG A 94 9.33 12.26 24.23
N LYS A 95 10.60 12.07 24.61
CA LYS A 95 11.41 10.91 24.23
C LYS A 95 11.74 10.09 25.46
N ARG A 96 11.14 8.91 25.53
CA ARG A 96 11.33 7.94 26.61
C ARG A 96 12.73 7.31 26.52
N PRO A 97 13.34 6.95 27.65
CA PRO A 97 14.65 6.31 27.65
C PRO A 97 14.59 4.94 26.98
N ARG A 98 15.54 4.69 26.07
CA ARG A 98 15.77 3.37 25.46
C ARG A 98 16.59 2.45 26.38
N TYR A 99 17.33 3.06 27.31
CA TYR A 99 18.37 2.45 28.16
C TYR A 99 19.53 1.79 27.38
N VAL A 100 19.63 2.07 26.08
CA VAL A 100 20.70 1.61 25.19
C VAL A 100 21.13 2.76 24.30
N ASP A 101 22.41 3.12 24.35
CA ASP A 101 23.04 4.13 23.52
C ASP A 101 23.16 3.63 22.07
N LEU A 102 22.43 4.27 21.16
CA LEU A 102 22.39 3.96 19.73
C LEU A 102 23.75 4.10 19.04
N THR A 103 24.63 4.99 19.53
CA THR A 103 25.95 5.24 18.94
C THR A 103 26.97 4.15 19.31
N ARG A 104 26.75 3.46 20.44
CA ARG A 104 27.63 2.40 20.95
C ARG A 104 27.13 1.01 20.62
N CYS A 105 25.82 0.81 20.54
CA CYS A 105 25.21 -0.48 20.28
C CYS A 105 25.63 -1.02 18.91
N ILE A 106 26.12 -2.25 18.87
CA ILE A 106 26.49 -2.97 17.64
C ILE A 106 25.47 -4.06 17.28
N SER A 107 24.32 -4.11 17.96
CA SER A 107 23.25 -5.10 17.78
C SER A 107 23.74 -6.56 17.76
N CYS A 108 24.66 -6.93 18.66
CA CYS A 108 25.27 -8.27 18.68
C CYS A 108 24.45 -9.36 19.37
N GLY A 109 23.45 -9.03 20.19
CA GLY A 109 22.55 -10.00 20.83
C GLY A 109 22.99 -10.60 22.16
N ARG A 110 24.28 -10.56 22.49
CA ARG A 110 24.83 -11.15 23.75
C ARG A 110 24.10 -10.70 25.01
N CYS A 111 23.74 -9.41 25.08
CA CYS A 111 23.00 -8.86 26.21
C CYS A 111 21.60 -9.47 26.40
N ALA A 112 20.96 -9.93 25.33
CA ALA A 112 19.67 -10.62 25.43
C ALA A 112 19.84 -12.09 25.81
N GLU A 113 20.90 -12.75 25.34
CA GLU A 113 21.21 -14.15 25.71
C GLU A 113 21.37 -14.31 27.23
N GLU A 114 22.00 -13.34 27.91
CA GLU A 114 22.21 -13.36 29.36
C GLU A 114 21.01 -12.87 30.19
N CYS A 115 19.97 -12.33 29.55
CA CYS A 115 18.83 -11.79 30.29
C CYS A 115 17.95 -12.93 30.84
N PRO A 116 17.75 -13.04 32.18
CA PRO A 116 16.98 -14.13 32.75
C PRO A 116 15.46 -13.95 32.59
N GLN A 117 14.99 -12.75 32.27
CA GLN A 117 13.56 -12.45 32.17
C GLN A 117 12.98 -12.82 30.81
N GLU A 118 11.82 -13.48 30.85
CA GLU A 118 11.02 -13.79 29.68
C GLU A 118 9.73 -12.98 29.69
N VAL A 119 9.41 -12.37 28.55
CA VAL A 119 8.26 -11.49 28.36
C VAL A 119 7.58 -11.91 27.08
N ALA A 120 6.24 -11.89 27.02
CA ALA A 120 5.52 -12.19 25.79
C ALA A 120 6.00 -11.30 24.63
N ASP A 121 6.31 -11.90 23.49
CA ASP A 121 6.84 -11.20 22.33
C ASP A 121 5.72 -10.51 21.54
N GLU A 122 5.64 -9.18 21.63
CA GLU A 122 4.62 -8.39 20.96
C GLU A 122 4.75 -8.44 19.44
N PHE A 123 5.97 -8.53 18.90
CA PHE A 123 6.18 -8.66 17.47
C PHE A 123 5.64 -10.00 16.95
N ASN A 124 5.77 -11.06 17.76
CA ASN A 124 5.20 -12.36 17.49
C ASN A 124 3.81 -12.57 18.11
N GLN A 125 3.13 -11.48 18.50
CA GLN A 125 1.72 -11.49 18.96
C GLN A 125 1.48 -12.47 20.12
N GLY A 126 2.45 -12.59 21.03
CA GLY A 126 2.40 -13.46 22.20
C GLY A 126 2.55 -14.95 21.92
N LEU A 127 2.89 -15.36 20.68
CA LEU A 127 3.12 -16.76 20.32
C LEU A 127 4.49 -17.30 20.79
N SER A 128 5.37 -16.41 21.24
CA SER A 128 6.68 -16.74 21.82
C SER A 128 7.04 -15.75 22.91
N ASN A 129 8.13 -16.03 23.61
CA ASN A 129 8.72 -15.09 24.56
C ASN A 129 9.95 -14.40 23.96
N ARG A 130 10.09 -13.11 24.26
CA ARG A 130 11.32 -12.33 24.12
C ARG A 130 11.96 -12.13 25.50
N LYS A 131 13.11 -11.46 25.54
CA LYS A 131 13.76 -11.04 26.78
C LYS A 131 13.40 -9.61 27.16
N ALA A 132 13.67 -9.18 28.39
CA ALA A 132 13.44 -7.79 28.82
C ALA A 132 14.31 -6.79 28.04
N ILE A 133 15.57 -7.15 27.73
CA ILE A 133 16.37 -6.46 26.71
C ILE A 133 16.22 -7.19 25.38
N TYR A 134 15.68 -6.49 24.37
CA TYR A 134 15.28 -7.13 23.11
C TYR A 134 15.51 -6.22 21.91
N LYS A 135 15.43 -6.83 20.73
CA LYS A 135 15.38 -6.13 19.46
C LYS A 135 13.94 -6.24 18.92
N PRO A 136 13.29 -5.13 18.51
CA PRO A 136 11.86 -5.16 18.14
C PRO A 136 11.51 -6.15 17.03
N TYR A 137 12.36 -6.25 16.00
CA TYR A 137 12.25 -7.26 14.94
C TYR A 137 13.60 -7.39 14.20
N PRO A 138 13.82 -8.46 13.41
CA PRO A 138 15.15 -8.75 12.86
C PRO A 138 15.76 -7.64 12.00
N GLN A 139 14.95 -6.95 11.17
CA GLN A 139 15.37 -5.85 10.30
C GLN A 139 15.09 -4.45 10.89
N ALA A 140 14.91 -4.36 12.22
CA ALA A 140 14.55 -3.10 12.88
C ALA A 140 15.50 -1.95 12.58
N PHE A 141 14.91 -0.77 12.33
CA PHE A 141 15.62 0.50 12.31
C PHE A 141 15.05 1.45 13.37
N PRO A 142 15.89 2.07 14.24
CA PRO A 142 17.32 1.86 14.39
C PRO A 142 17.70 0.42 14.70
N ASN A 143 18.84 -0.04 14.17
CA ASN A 143 19.33 -1.40 14.39
C ASN A 143 19.99 -1.53 15.77
N ALA A 144 19.16 -1.52 16.82
CA ALA A 144 19.61 -1.53 18.21
C ALA A 144 18.62 -2.26 19.13
N TYR A 145 19.14 -2.68 20.28
CA TYR A 145 18.33 -3.22 21.38
C TYR A 145 17.66 -2.09 22.17
N VAL A 146 16.68 -2.45 23.00
CA VAL A 146 15.97 -1.59 23.94
C VAL A 146 15.67 -2.41 25.19
N ILE A 147 15.61 -1.76 26.36
CA ILE A 147 15.19 -2.40 27.61
C ILE A 147 13.74 -2.02 27.88
N ASP A 148 12.90 -3.04 28.01
CA ASP A 148 11.58 -2.95 28.60
C ASP A 148 11.72 -2.82 30.12
N LYS A 149 11.61 -1.59 30.63
CA LYS A 149 11.81 -1.28 32.05
C LYS A 149 10.72 -1.89 32.93
N GLU A 150 9.50 -2.05 32.42
CA GLU A 150 8.36 -2.56 33.20
C GLU A 150 8.57 -4.03 33.59
N ASN A 151 9.26 -4.79 32.74
CA ASN A 151 9.56 -6.21 32.96
C ASN A 151 11.03 -6.50 33.31
N CYS A 152 11.87 -5.47 33.49
CA CYS A 152 13.29 -5.63 33.82
C CYS A 152 13.50 -5.87 35.32
N LEU A 153 14.33 -6.86 35.70
CA LEU A 153 14.73 -7.08 37.10
C LEU A 153 15.85 -6.13 37.59
N GLU A 154 16.43 -5.31 36.72
CA GLU A 154 17.60 -4.47 37.04
C GLU A 154 18.82 -5.24 37.60
N CYS A 155 18.94 -6.53 37.27
CA CYS A 155 20.00 -7.41 37.79
C CYS A 155 21.43 -7.11 37.27
N GLY A 156 21.58 -6.27 36.25
CA GLY A 156 22.90 -5.87 35.71
C GLY A 156 23.56 -6.82 34.71
N SER A 157 23.12 -8.09 34.61
CA SER A 157 23.80 -9.12 33.78
C SER A 157 24.02 -8.72 32.32
N CYS A 158 23.01 -8.12 31.68
CA CYS A 158 23.13 -7.70 30.29
C CYS A 158 24.11 -6.52 30.10
N GLN A 159 24.29 -5.67 31.12
CA GLN A 159 25.23 -4.55 31.12
C GLN A 159 26.67 -5.04 31.26
N GLU A 160 26.92 -6.02 32.13
CA GLU A 160 28.23 -6.66 32.30
C GLU A 160 28.71 -7.34 31.01
N GLU A 161 27.81 -8.04 30.32
CA GLU A 161 28.14 -8.77 29.10
C GLU A 161 28.28 -7.86 27.86
N CYS A 162 27.79 -6.62 27.92
CA CYS A 162 27.78 -5.71 26.77
C CYS A 162 29.21 -5.26 26.40
N PRO A 163 29.78 -5.73 25.27
CA PRO A 163 31.20 -5.48 24.94
C PRO A 163 31.49 -4.00 24.62
N ARG A 164 30.46 -3.22 24.31
CA ARG A 164 30.56 -1.79 23.96
C ARG A 164 30.08 -0.86 25.06
N LYS A 165 29.68 -1.40 26.23
CA LYS A 165 29.11 -0.63 27.35
C LYS A 165 28.04 0.35 26.86
N ALA A 166 27.11 -0.17 26.06
CA ALA A 166 26.04 0.60 25.44
C ALA A 166 24.78 0.69 26.33
N ILE A 167 24.67 -0.16 27.36
CA ILE A 167 23.52 -0.19 28.27
C ILE A 167 23.72 0.84 29.38
N ASP A 168 22.69 1.67 29.56
CA ASP A 168 22.65 2.76 30.53
C ASP A 168 21.28 2.79 31.21
N TYR A 169 21.20 2.27 32.44
CA TYR A 169 19.96 2.23 33.23
C TYR A 169 19.54 3.60 33.77
N GLU A 170 20.48 4.56 33.82
CA GLU A 170 20.25 5.91 34.33
C GLU A 170 19.81 6.88 33.22
N MET A 171 19.64 6.38 31.99
CA MET A 171 19.13 7.16 30.86
C MET A 171 17.78 7.79 31.23
N GLN A 172 17.69 9.12 31.17
CA GLN A 172 16.50 9.88 31.55
C GLN A 172 15.60 10.17 30.35
N GLU A 173 14.33 10.44 30.64
CA GLU A 173 13.41 11.02 29.67
C GLU A 173 13.91 12.39 29.21
N GLU A 174 13.72 12.68 27.92
CA GLU A 174 14.14 13.91 27.27
C GLU A 174 12.92 14.62 26.67
N ILE A 175 12.82 15.94 26.85
CA ILE A 175 11.89 16.79 26.11
C ILE A 175 12.67 17.46 24.98
N VAL A 176 12.23 17.20 23.74
CA VAL A 176 12.83 17.74 22.53
C VAL A 176 11.87 18.75 21.92
N GLU A 177 12.32 19.98 21.74
CA GLU A 177 11.57 21.02 21.03
C GLU A 177 12.05 21.10 19.58
N LEU A 178 11.12 20.96 18.63
CA LEU A 178 11.39 20.98 17.20
C LEU A 178 10.63 22.11 16.54
N SER A 179 11.35 22.93 15.77
CA SER A 179 10.74 23.98 14.94
C SER A 179 10.43 23.39 13.56
N VAL A 180 9.15 23.42 13.16
CA VAL A 180 8.68 22.83 11.89
C VAL A 180 7.64 23.71 11.21
N GLY A 181 7.54 23.64 9.88
CA GLY A 181 6.54 24.38 9.11
C GLY A 181 5.22 23.64 8.94
N ALA A 182 5.23 22.30 8.95
CA ALA A 182 4.05 21.47 8.77
C ALA A 182 4.10 20.20 9.62
N VAL A 183 2.94 19.59 9.87
CA VAL A 183 2.82 18.33 10.60
C VAL A 183 1.95 17.34 9.82
N ILE A 184 2.39 16.08 9.74
CA ILE A 184 1.61 14.96 9.19
C ILE A 184 1.35 13.93 10.30
N LEU A 185 0.08 13.63 10.57
CA LEU A 185 -0.34 12.61 11.52
C LEU A 185 -0.53 11.28 10.80
N SER A 186 0.30 10.29 11.15
CA SER A 186 0.24 8.91 10.61
C SER A 186 0.45 7.85 11.71
N PRO A 187 -0.30 7.90 12.84
CA PRO A 187 -0.11 6.96 13.94
C PRO A 187 -0.56 5.52 13.63
N GLY A 188 -1.14 5.28 12.45
CA GLY A 188 -1.63 3.96 12.05
C GLY A 188 -2.97 3.62 12.69
N PHE A 189 -3.09 2.40 13.19
CA PHE A 189 -4.31 1.80 13.75
C PHE A 189 -3.94 0.82 14.85
N GLN A 190 -4.95 0.34 15.57
CA GLN A 190 -4.84 -0.86 16.40
C GLN A 190 -5.77 -1.96 15.90
N ILE A 191 -5.41 -3.20 16.16
CA ILE A 191 -6.31 -4.33 15.91
C ILE A 191 -7.39 -4.40 16.99
N PHE A 192 -8.58 -4.85 16.62
CA PHE A 192 -9.64 -5.15 17.56
C PHE A 192 -9.22 -6.24 18.55
N ASP A 193 -9.59 -6.10 19.82
CA ASP A 193 -9.41 -7.12 20.87
C ASP A 193 -10.55 -8.15 20.80
N PRO A 194 -10.29 -9.39 20.35
CA PRO A 194 -11.34 -10.38 20.16
C PRO A 194 -11.89 -10.96 21.46
N THR A 195 -11.27 -10.69 22.62
CA THR A 195 -11.81 -11.11 23.92
C THR A 195 -13.19 -10.47 24.18
N GLU A 196 -13.47 -9.33 23.55
CA GLU A 196 -14.80 -8.73 23.57
C GLU A 196 -15.86 -9.64 22.91
N ARG A 197 -15.49 -10.51 21.96
CA ARG A 197 -16.37 -11.48 21.29
C ARG A 197 -16.19 -12.87 21.90
N GLY A 198 -16.52 -12.97 23.19
CA GLY A 198 -16.33 -14.18 23.99
C GLY A 198 -16.98 -15.45 23.39
N GLU A 199 -18.02 -15.30 22.58
CA GLU A 199 -18.65 -16.41 21.86
C GLU A 199 -17.75 -17.10 20.81
N PHE A 200 -16.63 -16.47 20.45
CA PHE A 200 -15.60 -17.04 19.57
C PHE A 200 -14.44 -17.69 20.35
N GLY A 201 -14.42 -17.58 21.68
CA GLY A 201 -13.49 -18.33 22.52
C GLY A 201 -12.02 -17.87 22.48
N TYR A 202 -11.71 -16.72 21.88
CA TYR A 202 -10.35 -16.16 21.91
C TYR A 202 -9.88 -15.89 23.34
N GLY A 203 -8.62 -16.25 23.64
CA GLY A 203 -8.06 -16.18 25.00
C GLY A 203 -8.48 -17.33 25.92
N THR A 204 -9.47 -18.14 25.52
CA THR A 204 -9.89 -19.36 26.24
C THR A 204 -9.43 -20.61 25.52
N TYR A 205 -9.65 -20.69 24.21
CA TYR A 205 -9.30 -21.85 23.37
C TYR A 205 -7.96 -21.58 22.66
N PRO A 206 -6.89 -22.35 22.92
CA PRO A 206 -5.58 -22.09 22.34
C PRO A 206 -5.56 -22.08 20.80
N ASN A 207 -6.42 -22.89 20.17
CA ASN A 207 -6.50 -23.01 18.71
C ASN A 207 -7.36 -21.92 18.04
N VAL A 208 -7.88 -20.95 18.81
CA VAL A 208 -8.50 -19.74 18.27
C VAL A 208 -7.48 -18.61 18.32
N ILE A 209 -7.01 -18.20 17.15
CA ILE A 209 -5.98 -17.15 17.01
C ILE A 209 -6.48 -15.98 16.18
N THR A 210 -5.79 -14.84 16.24
CA THR A 210 -6.08 -13.70 15.35
C THR A 210 -5.41 -13.88 13.99
N SER A 211 -5.90 -13.17 12.97
CA SER A 211 -5.23 -13.12 11.66
C SER A 211 -3.78 -12.60 11.75
N LEU A 212 -3.50 -11.65 12.65
CA LEU A 212 -2.12 -11.17 12.82
C LEU A 212 -1.22 -12.21 13.51
N GLN A 213 -1.75 -13.01 14.46
CA GLN A 213 -1.04 -14.19 14.97
C GLN A 213 -0.76 -15.20 13.85
N PHE A 214 -1.73 -15.44 12.97
CA PHE A 214 -1.56 -16.33 11.83
C PHE A 214 -0.50 -15.83 10.85
N GLU A 215 -0.42 -14.52 10.57
CA GLU A 215 0.69 -13.92 9.81
C GLU A 215 2.07 -14.24 10.43
N ARG A 216 2.16 -14.22 11.76
CA ARG A 216 3.41 -14.59 12.46
C ARG A 216 3.71 -16.07 12.32
N LEU A 217 2.71 -16.96 12.35
CA LEU A 217 2.91 -18.39 12.08
C LEU A 217 3.42 -18.65 10.64
N LEU A 218 2.84 -17.96 9.65
CA LEU A 218 3.24 -18.06 8.25
C LEU A 218 4.64 -17.46 7.98
N SER A 219 5.06 -16.48 8.77
CA SER A 219 6.31 -15.77 8.51
C SER A 219 7.55 -16.61 8.80
N ALA A 220 8.50 -16.58 7.85
CA ALA A 220 9.85 -17.15 8.06
C ALA A 220 10.63 -16.48 9.21
N SER A 221 10.25 -15.25 9.59
CA SER A 221 10.80 -14.53 10.75
C SER A 221 9.98 -14.70 12.02
N GLY A 222 8.92 -15.51 11.95
CA GLY A 222 8.03 -15.82 13.04
C GLY A 222 8.60 -16.88 13.99
N PRO A 223 7.88 -17.16 15.09
CA PRO A 223 8.35 -18.03 16.16
C PRO A 223 8.56 -19.48 15.72
N HIS A 224 7.85 -19.92 14.67
CA HIS A 224 7.96 -21.27 14.11
C HIS A 224 8.53 -21.29 12.69
N GLN A 225 9.19 -20.21 12.27
CA GLN A 225 9.94 -20.12 11.00
C GLN A 225 9.12 -20.48 9.75
N GLY A 226 7.82 -20.16 9.76
CA GLY A 226 6.89 -20.45 8.66
C GLY A 226 6.17 -21.80 8.76
N HIS A 227 6.41 -22.60 9.80
CA HIS A 227 5.65 -23.84 10.03
C HIS A 227 4.32 -23.52 10.72
N VAL A 228 3.22 -23.78 10.03
CA VAL A 228 1.87 -23.60 10.58
C VAL A 228 1.59 -24.72 11.57
N ILE A 229 1.39 -24.37 12.84
CA ILE A 229 1.12 -25.31 13.92
C ILE A 229 -0.08 -24.85 14.75
N ARG A 230 -0.74 -25.81 15.40
CA ARG A 230 -1.74 -25.58 16.44
C ARG A 230 -1.07 -25.12 17.73
N PRO A 231 -1.50 -24.01 18.35
CA PRO A 231 -0.94 -23.58 19.63
C PRO A 231 -1.17 -24.57 20.78
N SER A 232 -2.20 -25.43 20.73
CA SER A 232 -2.50 -26.37 21.83
C SER A 232 -1.47 -27.50 21.99
N ASP A 233 -0.96 -28.03 20.88
CA ASP A 233 -0.21 -29.29 20.83
C ASP A 233 0.92 -29.32 19.78
N HIS A 234 1.10 -28.21 19.06
CA HIS A 234 2.14 -28.00 18.06
C HIS A 234 2.06 -28.96 16.86
N THR A 235 0.89 -29.55 16.61
CA THR A 235 0.63 -30.37 15.42
C THR A 235 0.21 -29.50 14.23
N VAL A 236 0.37 -30.01 13.01
CA VAL A 236 0.03 -29.28 11.78
C VAL A 236 -1.49 -29.35 11.54
N PRO A 237 -2.22 -28.22 11.47
CA PRO A 237 -3.66 -28.22 11.20
C PRO A 237 -3.94 -28.60 9.74
N GLN A 238 -4.87 -29.53 9.51
CA GLN A 238 -5.32 -29.92 8.18
C GLN A 238 -6.57 -29.14 7.75
N LYS A 239 -7.39 -28.68 8.70
CA LYS A 239 -8.63 -27.94 8.41
C LYS A 239 -8.70 -26.63 9.18
N ILE A 240 -8.74 -25.50 8.47
CA ILE A 240 -8.67 -24.14 9.03
C ILE A 240 -9.91 -23.32 8.66
N ALA A 241 -10.55 -22.72 9.65
CA ALA A 241 -11.64 -21.76 9.42
C ALA A 241 -11.19 -20.32 9.63
N PHE A 242 -11.64 -19.40 8.77
CA PHE A 242 -11.45 -17.96 8.90
C PHE A 242 -12.80 -17.28 9.16
N ILE A 243 -12.89 -16.53 10.25
CA ILE A 243 -14.13 -15.84 10.64
C ILE A 243 -14.02 -14.36 10.29
N GLN A 244 -14.87 -13.87 9.39
CA GLN A 244 -14.85 -12.48 8.95
C GLN A 244 -15.56 -11.51 9.90
N CYS A 245 -15.24 -10.23 9.74
CA CYS A 245 -15.92 -9.11 10.40
C CYS A 245 -15.83 -9.15 11.95
N VAL A 246 -14.79 -9.76 12.51
CA VAL A 246 -14.61 -9.79 13.97
C VAL A 246 -14.19 -8.39 14.44
N GLY A 247 -15.10 -7.70 15.14
CA GLY A 247 -14.89 -6.30 15.57
C GLY A 247 -15.11 -5.27 14.47
N SER A 248 -15.95 -5.58 13.46
CA SER A 248 -16.33 -4.66 12.39
C SER A 248 -17.76 -4.96 11.93
N ARG A 249 -18.45 -3.97 11.39
CA ARG A 249 -19.87 -4.08 11.00
C ARG A 249 -20.75 -4.58 12.15
N ASP A 250 -20.38 -4.20 13.37
CA ASP A 250 -21.04 -4.58 14.63
C ASP A 250 -21.64 -3.33 15.27
N THR A 251 -22.85 -2.99 14.83
CA THR A 251 -23.57 -1.79 15.30
C THR A 251 -23.94 -1.87 16.77
N ALA A 252 -24.16 -3.08 17.31
CA ALA A 252 -24.49 -3.28 18.72
C ALA A 252 -23.35 -2.84 19.65
N LYS A 253 -22.11 -2.94 19.19
CA LYS A 253 -20.91 -2.48 19.91
C LYS A 253 -20.38 -1.12 19.47
N GLY A 254 -21.07 -0.44 18.54
CA GLY A 254 -20.63 0.85 17.99
C GLY A 254 -19.57 0.75 16.89
N TYR A 255 -19.11 -0.45 16.53
CA TYR A 255 -18.12 -0.70 15.46
C TYR A 255 -18.80 -0.77 14.08
N SER A 256 -19.49 0.31 13.70
CA SER A 256 -20.39 0.37 12.54
C SER A 256 -19.68 0.50 11.18
N TRP A 257 -18.36 0.41 11.14
CA TRP A 257 -17.57 0.52 9.90
C TRP A 257 -17.08 -0.84 9.42
N CYS A 258 -16.68 -0.90 8.16
CA CYS A 258 -15.95 -2.02 7.61
C CYS A 258 -14.45 -1.75 7.70
N SER A 259 -13.67 -2.77 8.05
CA SER A 259 -12.20 -2.65 8.15
C SER A 259 -11.47 -2.66 6.81
N SER A 260 -12.19 -2.76 5.68
CA SER A 260 -11.69 -2.70 4.30
C SER A 260 -10.72 -3.81 3.85
N VAL A 261 -9.94 -4.40 4.77
CA VAL A 261 -8.84 -5.32 4.42
C VAL A 261 -9.11 -6.79 4.78
N CYS A 262 -10.06 -7.06 5.66
CA CYS A 262 -10.24 -8.38 6.28
C CYS A 262 -10.64 -9.50 5.33
N CYS A 263 -11.49 -9.21 4.35
CA CYS A 263 -11.79 -10.18 3.29
C CYS A 263 -10.52 -10.58 2.54
N MET A 264 -9.64 -9.63 2.24
CA MET A 264 -8.49 -9.88 1.37
C MET A 264 -7.31 -10.51 2.09
N TYR A 265 -6.99 -10.09 3.33
CA TYR A 265 -5.92 -10.79 4.06
C TYR A 265 -6.32 -12.21 4.41
N ALA A 266 -7.61 -12.50 4.68
CA ALA A 266 -8.04 -13.86 4.95
C ALA A 266 -8.02 -14.73 3.68
N THR A 267 -8.44 -14.20 2.53
CA THR A 267 -8.25 -14.89 1.24
C THR A 267 -6.77 -15.23 1.02
N LYS A 268 -5.89 -14.28 1.34
CA LYS A 268 -4.44 -14.48 1.22
C LYS A 268 -3.89 -15.50 2.21
N GLU A 269 -4.28 -15.40 3.47
CA GLU A 269 -3.89 -16.35 4.51
C GLU A 269 -4.37 -17.77 4.18
N ALA A 270 -5.58 -17.93 3.65
CA ALA A 270 -6.10 -19.22 3.21
C ALA A 270 -5.30 -19.81 2.03
N ILE A 271 -4.97 -19.00 1.02
CA ILE A 271 -4.08 -19.42 -0.08
C ILE A 271 -2.71 -19.84 0.47
N VAL A 272 -2.08 -18.98 1.26
CA VAL A 272 -0.73 -19.20 1.76
C VAL A 272 -0.70 -20.40 2.72
N ALA A 273 -1.75 -20.64 3.51
CA ALA A 273 -1.88 -21.85 4.34
C ALA A 273 -1.83 -23.14 3.50
N LYS A 274 -2.56 -23.18 2.37
CA LYS A 274 -2.53 -24.31 1.43
C LYS A 274 -1.17 -24.49 0.74
N GLU A 275 -0.41 -23.41 0.55
CA GLU A 275 0.96 -23.47 0.04
C GLU A 275 1.96 -24.03 1.07
N HIS A 276 1.70 -23.83 2.37
CA HIS A 276 2.57 -24.30 3.46
C HIS A 276 2.19 -25.69 3.96
N VAL A 277 0.90 -26.05 3.90
CA VAL A 277 0.36 -27.31 4.41
C VAL A 277 -0.32 -28.08 3.29
N SER A 278 0.35 -29.15 2.84
CA SER A 278 -0.16 -30.04 1.78
C SER A 278 -1.48 -30.67 2.20
N GLY A 279 -2.50 -30.56 1.33
CA GLY A 279 -3.84 -31.11 1.58
C GLY A 279 -4.73 -30.27 2.49
N CYS A 280 -4.28 -29.08 2.90
CA CYS A 280 -5.06 -28.24 3.81
C CYS A 280 -6.41 -27.80 3.20
N GLU A 281 -7.47 -27.96 3.98
CA GLU A 281 -8.80 -27.44 3.73
C GLU A 281 -8.97 -26.09 4.44
N THR A 282 -9.43 -25.07 3.70
CA THR A 282 -9.63 -23.73 4.24
C THR A 282 -11.03 -23.24 3.92
N THR A 283 -11.75 -22.76 4.95
CA THR A 283 -13.10 -22.23 4.83
C THR A 283 -13.17 -20.81 5.37
N ILE A 284 -13.73 -19.87 4.61
CA ILE A 284 -13.94 -18.48 5.01
C ILE A 284 -15.44 -18.24 5.23
N TYR A 285 -15.82 -17.94 6.46
CA TYR A 285 -17.18 -17.57 6.84
C TYR A 285 -17.36 -16.06 6.75
N CYS A 286 -18.26 -15.59 5.90
CA CYS A 286 -18.38 -14.16 5.57
C CYS A 286 -19.83 -13.71 5.31
N ILE A 287 -20.10 -12.41 5.46
CA ILE A 287 -21.40 -11.81 5.09
C ILE A 287 -21.38 -11.42 3.61
N ASP A 288 -20.34 -10.68 3.23
CA ASP A 288 -20.05 -10.22 1.87
C ASP A 288 -18.55 -10.40 1.62
N VAL A 289 -18.17 -10.69 0.37
CA VAL A 289 -16.76 -10.62 -0.03
C VAL A 289 -16.46 -9.25 -0.66
N ARG A 290 -15.67 -8.43 0.04
CA ARG A 290 -15.34 -7.05 -0.35
C ARG A 290 -14.02 -6.94 -1.12
N ALA A 291 -13.97 -7.59 -2.28
CA ALA A 291 -12.84 -7.53 -3.21
C ALA A 291 -12.91 -6.29 -4.14
N PHE A 292 -12.78 -5.08 -3.60
CA PHE A 292 -13.06 -3.83 -4.33
C PHE A 292 -11.85 -3.16 -5.01
N GLY A 293 -10.62 -3.53 -4.64
CA GLY A 293 -9.39 -2.97 -5.20
C GLY A 293 -9.05 -3.55 -6.58
N LYS A 294 -8.14 -2.88 -7.29
CA LYS A 294 -7.61 -3.37 -8.56
C LYS A 294 -6.95 -4.74 -8.36
N GLY A 295 -7.33 -5.73 -9.16
CA GLY A 295 -6.85 -7.12 -9.04
C GLY A 295 -7.48 -7.94 -7.91
N PHE A 296 -8.35 -7.37 -7.05
CA PHE A 296 -8.87 -8.10 -5.89
C PHE A 296 -9.91 -9.13 -6.28
N GLU A 297 -10.79 -8.84 -7.25
CA GLU A 297 -11.80 -9.79 -7.71
C GLU A 297 -11.14 -11.00 -8.36
N GLN A 298 -10.14 -10.76 -9.22
CA GLN A 298 -9.36 -11.83 -9.83
C GLN A 298 -8.64 -12.67 -8.77
N TYR A 299 -8.08 -12.04 -7.74
CA TYR A 299 -7.45 -12.74 -6.62
C TYR A 299 -8.44 -13.61 -5.83
N TYR A 300 -9.65 -13.11 -5.60
CA TYR A 300 -10.74 -13.87 -4.98
C TYR A 300 -11.18 -15.06 -5.84
N ASN A 301 -11.34 -14.86 -7.16
CA ASN A 301 -11.70 -15.94 -8.09
C ASN A 301 -10.61 -17.02 -8.11
N ARG A 302 -9.34 -16.62 -8.21
CA ARG A 302 -8.19 -17.54 -8.11
C ARG A 302 -8.22 -18.36 -6.82
N ALA A 303 -8.52 -17.73 -5.68
CA ALA A 303 -8.62 -18.45 -4.41
C ALA A 303 -9.66 -19.58 -4.46
N ARG A 304 -10.80 -19.35 -5.11
CA ARG A 304 -11.89 -20.32 -5.25
C ARG A 304 -11.58 -21.39 -6.28
N GLU A 305 -11.17 -20.96 -7.47
CA GLU A 305 -11.09 -21.80 -8.67
C GLU A 305 -9.79 -22.61 -8.72
N GLU A 306 -8.65 -22.01 -8.34
CA GLU A 306 -7.34 -22.66 -8.42
C GLU A 306 -6.92 -23.30 -7.10
N TYR A 307 -7.23 -22.65 -5.96
CA TYR A 307 -6.81 -23.14 -4.63
C TYR A 307 -7.92 -23.86 -3.85
N GLY A 308 -9.17 -23.84 -4.33
CA GLY A 308 -10.29 -24.49 -3.65
C GLY A 308 -10.55 -23.94 -2.23
N VAL A 309 -10.39 -22.62 -2.04
CA VAL A 309 -10.80 -21.95 -0.79
C VAL A 309 -12.32 -21.89 -0.75
N ASN A 310 -12.92 -22.47 0.28
CA ASN A 310 -14.36 -22.49 0.47
C ASN A 310 -14.84 -21.16 1.06
N TYR A 311 -15.91 -20.59 0.53
CA TYR A 311 -16.56 -19.40 1.08
C TYR A 311 -17.99 -19.74 1.47
N ILE A 312 -18.33 -19.54 2.74
CA ILE A 312 -19.68 -19.76 3.25
C ILE A 312 -20.26 -18.40 3.64
N LYS A 313 -21.38 -18.03 3.00
CA LYS A 313 -22.05 -16.75 3.28
C LYS A 313 -22.94 -16.88 4.52
N CYS A 314 -22.38 -16.61 5.70
CA CYS A 314 -23.12 -16.53 6.95
C CYS A 314 -22.39 -15.69 8.00
N MET A 315 -23.10 -15.35 9.07
CA MET A 315 -22.50 -14.93 10.33
C MET A 315 -22.52 -16.13 11.28
N ILE A 316 -21.35 -16.60 11.73
CA ILE A 316 -21.29 -17.72 12.66
C ILE A 316 -21.90 -17.34 14.01
N SER A 317 -22.43 -18.32 14.73
CA SER A 317 -23.10 -18.11 16.02
C SER A 317 -22.15 -18.24 17.21
N SER A 318 -21.31 -19.27 17.22
CA SER A 318 -20.38 -19.57 18.33
C SER A 318 -19.32 -20.58 17.92
N ILE A 319 -18.24 -20.63 18.69
CA ILE A 319 -17.19 -21.65 18.62
C ILE A 319 -17.14 -22.38 19.95
N LYS A 320 -16.95 -23.71 19.92
CA LYS A 320 -16.72 -24.54 21.11
C LYS A 320 -15.51 -25.43 20.92
N GLU A 321 -14.70 -25.58 21.96
CA GLU A 321 -13.60 -26.54 21.96
C GLU A 321 -14.08 -27.94 22.34
N MET A 322 -13.61 -28.95 21.59
CA MET A 322 -13.79 -30.37 21.90
C MET A 322 -12.79 -30.79 22.98
N PRO A 323 -13.24 -31.36 24.13
CA PRO A 323 -12.37 -31.60 25.28
C PRO A 323 -11.13 -32.49 25.01
N GLU A 324 -11.30 -33.54 24.21
CA GLU A 324 -10.25 -34.53 23.93
C GLU A 324 -9.31 -34.10 22.81
N SER A 325 -9.85 -33.76 21.63
CA SER A 325 -9.04 -33.43 20.45
C SER A 325 -8.52 -32.00 20.45
N LYS A 326 -9.09 -31.11 21.27
CA LYS A 326 -8.87 -29.64 21.23
C LYS A 326 -9.24 -29.00 19.89
N ASN A 327 -9.98 -29.72 19.05
CA ASN A 327 -10.56 -29.18 17.82
C ASN A 327 -11.72 -28.22 18.14
N LEU A 328 -12.08 -27.42 17.16
CA LEU A 328 -13.02 -26.32 17.30
C LEU A 328 -14.26 -26.59 16.47
N LEU A 329 -15.42 -26.64 17.14
CA LEU A 329 -16.71 -26.81 16.53
C LEU A 329 -17.32 -25.43 16.23
N VAL A 330 -17.39 -25.08 14.96
CA VAL A 330 -17.97 -23.82 14.47
C VAL A 330 -19.44 -24.04 14.16
N ARG A 331 -20.32 -23.31 14.86
CA ARG A 331 -21.78 -23.40 14.67
C ARG A 331 -22.31 -22.24 13.83
N TYR A 332 -23.00 -22.52 12.74
CA TYR A 332 -23.52 -21.51 11.82
C TYR A 332 -24.85 -21.93 11.18
N GLN A 333 -25.55 -20.97 10.58
CA GLN A 333 -26.76 -21.22 9.80
C GLN A 333 -26.41 -21.22 8.30
N THR A 334 -26.93 -22.19 7.55
CA THR A 334 -26.83 -22.23 6.09
C THR A 334 -27.88 -21.35 5.42
N GLU A 335 -27.76 -21.18 4.11
CA GLU A 335 -28.73 -20.43 3.30
C GLU A 335 -30.11 -21.08 3.30
N ASP A 336 -30.17 -22.42 3.39
CA ASP A 336 -31.43 -23.19 3.51
C ASP A 336 -32.04 -23.13 4.93
N ASN A 337 -31.60 -22.18 5.76
CA ASN A 337 -32.00 -21.98 7.15
C ASN A 337 -31.68 -23.15 8.12
N GLU A 338 -30.82 -24.10 7.75
CA GLU A 338 -30.39 -25.20 8.62
C GLU A 338 -29.25 -24.77 9.55
N MET A 339 -29.30 -25.17 10.81
CA MET A 339 -28.17 -25.03 11.72
C MET A 339 -27.18 -26.17 11.48
N ARG A 340 -25.92 -25.83 11.21
CA ARG A 340 -24.82 -26.78 11.04
C ARG A 340 -23.71 -26.52 12.04
N GLU A 341 -23.01 -27.59 12.37
CA GLU A 341 -21.81 -27.59 13.17
C GLU A 341 -20.71 -28.28 12.37
N GLU A 342 -19.53 -27.69 12.33
CA GLU A 342 -18.42 -28.20 11.56
C GLU A 342 -17.12 -28.08 12.37
N GLU A 343 -16.35 -29.17 12.39
CA GLU A 343 -15.12 -29.29 13.17
C GLU A 343 -13.91 -28.79 12.37
N TYR A 344 -13.03 -28.06 13.05
CA TYR A 344 -11.80 -27.48 12.52
C TYR A 344 -10.62 -27.69 13.48
N ASP A 345 -9.41 -27.82 12.94
CA ASP A 345 -8.18 -27.95 13.73
C ASP A 345 -7.72 -26.60 14.28
N LEU A 346 -7.98 -25.52 13.53
CA LEU A 346 -7.57 -24.16 13.86
C LEU A 346 -8.63 -23.17 13.37
N VAL A 347 -8.94 -22.15 14.17
CA VAL A 347 -9.80 -21.03 13.77
C VAL A 347 -9.02 -19.73 13.82
N VAL A 348 -9.06 -18.98 12.73
CA VAL A 348 -8.44 -17.66 12.57
C VAL A 348 -9.52 -16.58 12.58
N LEU A 349 -9.48 -15.70 13.56
CA LEU A 349 -10.35 -14.54 13.66
C LEU A 349 -9.80 -13.40 12.80
N SER A 350 -10.53 -13.02 11.76
CA SER A 350 -10.19 -11.88 10.92
C SER A 350 -10.56 -10.59 11.65
N VAL A 351 -9.62 -10.09 12.46
CA VAL A 351 -9.80 -8.93 13.36
C VAL A 351 -9.84 -7.59 12.63
N GLY A 352 -10.79 -6.74 13.04
CA GLY A 352 -10.97 -5.40 12.48
C GLY A 352 -9.86 -4.40 12.83
N LEU A 353 -9.80 -3.31 12.07
CA LEU A 353 -8.94 -2.15 12.30
C LEU A 353 -9.71 -1.06 13.02
N HIS A 354 -9.14 -0.59 14.13
CA HIS A 354 -9.69 0.45 15.00
C HIS A 354 -8.73 1.63 15.07
N PRO A 355 -9.21 2.85 15.40
CA PRO A 355 -8.32 3.97 15.67
C PRO A 355 -7.31 3.60 16.78
N PRO A 356 -6.09 4.15 16.74
CA PRO A 356 -5.10 3.88 17.77
C PRO A 356 -5.63 4.27 19.17
N LYS A 357 -5.24 3.52 20.21
CA LYS A 357 -5.60 3.79 21.62
C LYS A 357 -5.35 5.25 22.01
N GLU A 358 -4.26 5.81 21.51
CA GLU A 358 -3.77 7.15 21.81
C GLU A 358 -4.36 8.23 20.89
N ALA A 359 -5.34 7.91 20.03
CA ALA A 359 -5.93 8.86 19.10
C ALA A 359 -6.34 10.18 19.77
N GLY A 360 -6.96 10.09 20.96
CA GLY A 360 -7.36 11.27 21.74
C GLY A 360 -6.19 12.10 22.26
N GLU A 361 -5.07 11.48 22.63
CA GLU A 361 -3.85 12.18 23.08
C GLU A 361 -3.18 12.90 21.90
N ILE A 362 -3.03 12.20 20.77
CA ILE A 362 -2.47 12.76 19.54
C ILE A 362 -3.33 13.94 19.06
N ALA A 363 -4.65 13.80 19.06
CA ALA A 363 -5.56 14.85 18.64
C ALA A 363 -5.47 16.10 19.54
N ARG A 364 -5.40 15.91 20.87
CA ARG A 364 -5.19 17.01 21.82
C ARG A 364 -3.85 17.70 21.62
N ALA A 365 -2.77 16.93 21.47
CA ALA A 365 -1.43 17.46 21.26
C ALA A 365 -1.33 18.26 19.96
N ALA A 366 -1.89 17.73 18.86
CA ALA A 366 -1.91 18.39 17.55
C ALA A 366 -3.01 19.46 17.41
N LYS A 367 -3.94 19.56 18.37
CA LYS A 367 -5.11 20.46 18.36
C LYS A 367 -6.00 20.25 17.12
N VAL A 368 -6.32 18.99 16.83
CA VAL A 368 -7.25 18.57 15.76
C VAL A 368 -8.47 17.85 16.34
N GLU A 369 -9.55 17.78 15.58
CA GLU A 369 -10.77 17.08 15.99
C GLU A 369 -10.77 15.61 15.56
N LEU A 370 -11.50 14.79 16.30
CA LEU A 370 -11.79 13.40 15.93
C LEU A 370 -13.26 13.26 15.56
N THR A 371 -13.54 12.33 14.65
CA THR A 371 -14.88 11.81 14.42
C THR A 371 -15.41 11.13 15.69
N LYS A 372 -16.74 10.93 15.75
CA LYS A 372 -17.38 10.16 16.85
C LYS A 372 -16.86 8.72 17.01
N TYR A 373 -16.10 8.22 16.04
CA TYR A 373 -15.51 6.88 16.05
C TYR A 373 -14.03 6.87 16.42
N GLY A 374 -13.41 8.03 16.66
CA GLY A 374 -11.99 8.12 17.05
C GLY A 374 -11.00 8.26 15.89
N PHE A 375 -11.44 8.20 14.62
CA PHE A 375 -10.62 8.58 13.46
C PHE A 375 -10.48 10.11 13.38
N VAL A 376 -9.42 10.63 12.76
CA VAL A 376 -9.26 12.08 12.57
C VAL A 376 -10.43 12.67 11.78
N MET A 377 -10.90 13.85 12.18
CA MET A 377 -11.95 14.57 11.45
C MET A 377 -11.34 15.27 10.23
N PRO A 378 -11.76 14.89 9.00
CA PRO A 378 -11.29 15.57 7.80
C PRO A 378 -12.08 16.86 7.53
N GLN A 379 -11.48 17.79 6.78
CA GLN A 379 -12.26 18.84 6.11
C GLN A 379 -13.14 18.22 5.03
N LYS A 380 -14.33 18.80 4.81
CA LYS A 380 -15.26 18.31 3.79
C LYS A 380 -14.59 18.25 2.42
N GLY A 381 -14.66 17.10 1.77
CA GLY A 381 -14.15 16.87 0.42
C GLY A 381 -12.67 16.50 0.34
N ASN A 382 -11.96 16.48 1.47
CA ASN A 382 -10.54 16.17 1.47
C ASN A 382 -10.12 15.42 2.75
N PRO A 383 -9.96 14.09 2.70
CA PRO A 383 -9.63 13.30 3.88
C PRO A 383 -8.21 13.54 4.43
N ILE A 384 -7.37 14.26 3.70
CA ILE A 384 -5.99 14.56 4.10
C ILE A 384 -5.89 15.83 4.95
N LEU A 385 -6.79 16.80 4.72
CA LEU A 385 -6.80 18.07 5.47
C LEU A 385 -7.51 17.86 6.80
N THR A 386 -6.86 18.22 7.91
CA THR A 386 -7.48 18.18 9.23
C THR A 386 -8.22 19.48 9.55
N THR A 387 -8.88 19.54 10.71
CA THR A 387 -9.51 20.77 11.20
C THR A 387 -8.52 21.89 11.56
N ARG A 388 -7.21 21.64 11.56
CA ARG A 388 -6.16 22.64 11.79
C ARG A 388 -5.29 22.83 10.55
N GLU A 389 -5.19 24.07 10.08
CA GLU A 389 -4.32 24.43 8.96
C GLU A 389 -2.85 24.09 9.27
N GLY A 390 -2.11 23.61 8.26
CA GLY A 390 -0.72 23.16 8.42
C GLY A 390 -0.56 21.80 9.10
N VAL A 391 -1.66 21.18 9.55
CA VAL A 391 -1.70 19.80 10.07
C VAL A 391 -2.49 18.91 9.11
N PHE A 392 -1.82 17.88 8.61
CA PHE A 392 -2.36 16.91 7.65
C PHE A 392 -2.45 15.52 8.29
N SER A 393 -3.21 14.61 7.69
CA SER A 393 -3.31 13.22 8.14
C SER A 393 -3.25 12.26 6.96
N ALA A 394 -2.72 11.05 7.19
CA ALA A 394 -2.63 10.01 6.18
C ALA A 394 -2.70 8.61 6.79
N GLY A 395 -3.09 7.64 5.95
CA GLY A 395 -3.08 6.23 6.31
C GLY A 395 -4.26 5.84 7.18
N ALA A 396 -4.12 4.79 7.98
CA ALA A 396 -5.27 4.20 8.68
C ALA A 396 -5.92 5.13 9.74
N PHE A 397 -5.27 6.25 10.10
CA PHE A 397 -5.84 7.24 11.01
C PHE A 397 -7.02 8.02 10.41
N THR A 398 -7.10 8.13 9.07
CA THR A 398 -8.24 8.70 8.34
C THR A 398 -9.35 7.66 8.09
N GLY A 399 -9.12 6.39 8.45
CA GLY A 399 -10.07 5.28 8.31
C GLY A 399 -9.42 3.98 7.81
N PRO A 400 -10.07 2.81 7.98
CA PRO A 400 -9.50 1.52 7.59
C PRO A 400 -9.26 1.40 6.08
N LYS A 401 -8.05 1.01 5.69
CA LYS A 401 -7.61 0.91 4.29
C LYS A 401 -6.41 -0.01 4.14
N ASP A 402 -6.10 -0.38 2.90
CA ASP A 402 -4.96 -1.23 2.59
C ASP A 402 -3.66 -0.44 2.33
N ILE A 403 -2.57 -1.15 2.02
CA ILE A 403 -1.24 -0.56 1.81
C ILE A 403 -1.20 0.47 0.66
N PRO A 404 -1.69 0.21 -0.57
CA PRO A 404 -1.60 1.18 -1.65
C PRO A 404 -2.43 2.42 -1.39
N GLU A 405 -3.63 2.29 -0.82
CA GLU A 405 -4.41 3.47 -0.42
C GLU A 405 -3.65 4.29 0.64
N THR A 406 -2.99 3.61 1.58
CA THR A 406 -2.13 4.24 2.60
C THR A 406 -0.93 4.96 1.99
N VAL A 407 -0.26 4.37 1.00
CA VAL A 407 0.88 4.96 0.28
C VAL A 407 0.43 6.16 -0.55
N ILE A 408 -0.72 6.08 -1.22
CA ILE A 408 -1.31 7.19 -1.98
C ILE A 408 -1.64 8.37 -1.06
N GLU A 409 -2.32 8.15 0.08
CA GLU A 409 -2.62 9.21 1.04
C GLU A 409 -1.34 9.83 1.62
N ALA A 410 -0.31 9.03 1.88
CA ALA A 410 0.96 9.51 2.38
C ALA A 410 1.66 10.49 1.42
N SER A 411 1.74 10.13 0.14
CA SER A 411 2.28 11.00 -0.90
C SER A 411 1.41 12.24 -1.12
N ALA A 412 0.09 12.12 -0.99
CA ALA A 412 -0.81 13.28 -1.06
C ALA A 412 -0.61 14.25 0.12
N ALA A 413 -0.45 13.74 1.35
CA ALA A 413 -0.15 14.56 2.52
C ALA A 413 1.20 15.27 2.40
N ALA A 414 2.21 14.59 1.85
CA ALA A 414 3.48 15.19 1.47
C ALA A 414 3.28 16.32 0.45
N ALA A 415 2.41 16.15 -0.56
CA ALA A 415 2.08 17.18 -1.54
C ALA A 415 1.54 18.46 -0.89
N TYR A 416 0.58 18.32 0.03
CA TYR A 416 0.01 19.46 0.75
C TYR A 416 1.04 20.18 1.63
N ALA A 417 1.88 19.43 2.34
CA ALA A 417 2.98 20.01 3.11
C ALA A 417 4.01 20.72 2.20
N ALA A 418 4.37 20.13 1.07
CA ALA A 418 5.30 20.72 0.10
C ALA A 418 4.76 21.99 -0.57
N ARG A 419 3.45 22.06 -0.84
CA ARG A 419 2.77 23.27 -1.34
C ARG A 419 2.83 24.40 -0.32
N LEU A 420 2.49 24.08 0.94
CA LEU A 420 2.52 25.04 2.03
C LEU A 420 3.94 25.60 2.24
N LEU A 421 4.97 24.75 2.16
CA LEU A 421 6.35 25.10 2.47
C LEU A 421 7.23 25.41 1.26
N LYS A 422 6.65 25.64 0.07
CA LYS A 422 7.40 25.74 -1.19
C LYS A 422 8.57 26.74 -1.14
N ASP A 423 8.37 27.88 -0.47
CA ASP A 423 9.33 28.98 -0.42
C ASP A 423 10.51 28.68 0.52
N ALA A 424 10.37 27.71 1.42
CA ALA A 424 11.41 27.26 2.35
C ALA A 424 12.09 25.95 1.91
N ARG A 425 11.82 25.48 0.68
CA ARG A 425 12.43 24.27 0.12
C ARG A 425 13.95 24.43 0.01
N GLY A 426 14.69 23.41 0.42
CA GLY A 426 16.15 23.39 0.35
C GLY A 426 16.86 24.09 1.52
N GLU A 427 16.20 24.96 2.29
CA GLU A 427 16.84 25.75 3.36
C GLU A 427 17.55 24.88 4.43
N LEU A 428 16.95 23.74 4.78
CA LEU A 428 17.46 22.81 5.80
C LEU A 428 17.93 21.47 5.22
N ALA A 429 17.85 21.31 3.90
CA ALA A 429 18.24 20.08 3.23
C ALA A 429 19.78 19.97 3.12
N LYS A 430 20.28 18.78 3.41
CA LYS A 430 21.67 18.38 3.26
C LYS A 430 21.83 17.58 1.97
N ILE A 431 22.91 17.84 1.26
CA ILE A 431 23.30 17.12 0.05
C ILE A 431 24.34 16.07 0.43
N LYS A 432 24.17 14.84 -0.08
CA LYS A 432 25.10 13.74 0.18
C LYS A 432 26.40 13.94 -0.58
N THR A 433 27.51 13.98 0.15
CA THR A 433 28.86 14.01 -0.41
C THR A 433 29.50 12.63 -0.36
N PHE A 434 30.12 12.20 -1.45
CA PHE A 434 30.85 10.93 -1.52
C PHE A 434 32.36 11.16 -1.42
N PRO A 435 33.14 10.20 -0.87
CA PRO A 435 34.59 10.26 -0.96
C PRO A 435 35.05 10.25 -2.43
N PRO A 436 36.24 10.81 -2.73
CA PRO A 436 36.79 10.76 -4.09
C PRO A 436 36.85 9.33 -4.64
N GLU A 437 36.46 9.15 -5.90
CA GLU A 437 36.53 7.85 -6.56
C GLU A 437 37.99 7.40 -6.67
N LYS A 438 38.28 6.20 -6.19
CA LYS A 438 39.60 5.59 -6.30
C LYS A 438 39.78 5.03 -7.71
N ASN A 439 40.82 5.48 -8.41
CA ASN A 439 41.23 4.88 -9.67
C ASN A 439 41.76 3.45 -9.44
N VAL A 440 41.09 2.47 -10.03
CA VAL A 440 41.43 1.04 -9.97
C VAL A 440 41.53 0.42 -11.37
N PHE A 441 41.73 1.26 -12.40
CA PHE A 441 41.73 0.84 -13.80
C PHE A 441 42.90 -0.11 -14.12
N GLU A 442 44.10 0.20 -13.59
CA GLU A 442 45.32 -0.60 -13.80
C GLU A 442 45.54 -1.66 -12.70
N GLU A 443 44.62 -1.79 -11.73
CA GLU A 443 44.74 -2.78 -10.66
C GLU A 443 44.19 -4.15 -11.10
N ASP A 444 44.89 -5.23 -10.72
CA ASP A 444 44.36 -6.58 -10.86
C ASP A 444 42.99 -6.72 -10.15
N PRO A 445 42.01 -7.43 -10.74
CA PRO A 445 40.72 -7.64 -10.08
C PRO A 445 40.87 -8.33 -8.72
N ARG A 446 40.23 -7.74 -7.70
CA ARG A 446 40.12 -8.21 -6.32
C ARG A 446 38.65 -8.21 -5.94
N ILE A 447 38.02 -9.36 -6.13
CA ILE A 447 36.56 -9.52 -6.06
C ILE A 447 36.16 -9.94 -4.65
N GLY A 448 35.18 -9.25 -4.07
CA GLY A 448 34.40 -9.72 -2.93
C GLY A 448 33.07 -10.31 -3.38
N VAL A 449 32.72 -11.51 -2.91
CA VAL A 449 31.44 -12.17 -3.20
C VAL A 449 30.60 -12.26 -1.92
N PHE A 450 29.42 -11.67 -1.90
CA PHE A 450 28.54 -11.67 -0.74
C PHE A 450 27.24 -12.41 -1.09
N VAL A 451 26.96 -13.51 -0.41
CA VAL A 451 25.82 -14.40 -0.72
C VAL A 451 24.72 -14.23 0.33
N CYS A 452 23.48 -14.06 -0.11
CA CYS A 452 22.33 -13.85 0.75
C CYS A 452 21.58 -15.15 1.03
N ASN A 453 21.19 -15.38 2.28
CA ASN A 453 20.24 -16.45 2.63
C ASN A 453 18.78 -16.01 2.43
N CYS A 454 18.47 -14.73 2.61
CA CYS A 454 17.11 -14.17 2.54
C CYS A 454 16.11 -14.95 3.42
N GLY A 455 16.56 -15.34 4.63
CA GLY A 455 15.85 -16.31 5.48
C GLY A 455 15.80 -17.68 4.80
N ILE A 456 14.60 -18.25 4.67
CA ILE A 456 14.38 -19.52 3.97
C ILE A 456 14.18 -19.34 2.46
N ASN A 457 14.04 -18.10 1.96
CA ASN A 457 13.74 -17.87 0.54
C ASN A 457 14.88 -18.31 -0.39
N ILE A 458 16.14 -18.17 0.04
CA ILE A 458 17.31 -18.71 -0.67
C ILE A 458 17.87 -19.86 0.15
N GLY A 459 18.16 -19.65 1.44
CA GLY A 459 18.80 -20.64 2.32
C GLY A 459 17.97 -21.91 2.58
N GLY A 460 16.65 -21.87 2.34
CA GLY A 460 15.78 -23.06 2.46
C GLY A 460 15.84 -24.00 1.26
N VAL A 461 16.43 -23.58 0.14
CA VAL A 461 16.53 -24.38 -1.10
C VAL A 461 17.99 -24.50 -1.56
N ILE A 462 18.75 -23.41 -1.51
CA ILE A 462 20.15 -23.35 -1.93
C ILE A 462 21.04 -23.53 -0.72
N ASN A 463 22.01 -24.45 -0.80
CA ASN A 463 23.06 -24.59 0.21
C ASN A 463 24.05 -23.42 0.12
N VAL A 464 23.71 -22.31 0.77
CA VAL A 464 24.50 -21.07 0.74
C VAL A 464 25.94 -21.27 1.24
N PRO A 465 26.21 -22.01 2.33
CA PRO A 465 27.58 -22.31 2.76
C PRO A 465 28.42 -22.99 1.67
N GLU A 466 27.83 -23.90 0.90
CA GLU A 466 28.51 -24.55 -0.23
C GLU A 466 28.78 -23.57 -1.37
N VAL A 467 27.82 -22.70 -1.70
CA VAL A 467 27.98 -21.64 -2.69
C VAL A 467 29.12 -20.68 -2.31
N VAL A 468 29.23 -20.29 -1.04
CA VAL A 468 30.35 -19.45 -0.54
C VAL A 468 31.68 -20.19 -0.67
N LYS A 469 31.75 -21.47 -0.27
CA LYS A 469 32.96 -22.31 -0.42
C LYS A 469 33.39 -22.41 -1.88
N TYR A 470 32.44 -22.55 -2.80
CA TYR A 470 32.69 -22.55 -4.24
C TYR A 470 33.23 -21.20 -4.71
N ALA A 471 32.60 -20.09 -4.32
CA ALA A 471 33.01 -18.74 -4.72
C ALA A 471 34.46 -18.42 -4.34
N LYS A 472 34.92 -18.87 -3.16
CA LYS A 472 36.32 -18.70 -2.71
C LYS A 472 37.37 -19.35 -3.63
N LYS A 473 36.98 -20.34 -4.44
CA LYS A 473 37.88 -21.03 -5.38
C LYS A 473 37.98 -20.34 -6.74
N LEU A 474 37.14 -19.34 -7.01
CA LEU A 474 37.13 -18.65 -8.29
C LEU A 474 38.31 -17.69 -8.41
N LYS A 475 38.89 -17.60 -9.62
CA LYS A 475 40.01 -16.70 -9.91
C LYS A 475 39.64 -15.25 -9.52
N ASN A 476 40.58 -14.54 -8.90
CA ASN A 476 40.45 -13.15 -8.44
C ASN A 476 39.44 -12.91 -7.28
N VAL A 477 38.74 -13.93 -6.78
CA VAL A 477 37.92 -13.80 -5.57
C VAL A 477 38.83 -13.86 -4.34
N VAL A 478 38.98 -12.73 -3.66
CA VAL A 478 39.86 -12.58 -2.48
C VAL A 478 39.09 -12.68 -1.16
N HIS A 479 37.77 -12.56 -1.22
CA HIS A 479 36.88 -12.67 -0.07
C HIS A 479 35.52 -13.17 -0.53
N ALA A 480 34.93 -14.11 0.21
CA ALA A 480 33.52 -14.44 0.08
C ALA A 480 32.91 -14.71 1.44
N ASP A 481 31.69 -14.23 1.65
CA ASP A 481 30.95 -14.35 2.90
C ASP A 481 29.45 -14.52 2.65
N GLU A 482 28.73 -15.00 3.66
CA GLU A 482 27.27 -15.07 3.65
C GLU A 482 26.64 -14.17 4.71
N PHE A 483 25.42 -13.72 4.42
CA PHE A 483 24.61 -12.95 5.36
C PHE A 483 23.20 -13.52 5.38
N LEU A 484 22.53 -13.41 6.53
CA LEU A 484 21.11 -13.73 6.61
C LEU A 484 20.29 -12.84 5.66
N PHE A 485 20.56 -11.53 5.69
CA PHE A 485 19.98 -10.53 4.78
C PHE A 485 21.06 -9.54 4.33
N THR A 486 21.57 -9.70 3.11
CA THR A 486 22.62 -8.81 2.56
C THR A 486 22.21 -7.33 2.47
N CYS A 487 20.91 -7.05 2.33
CA CYS A 487 20.36 -5.69 2.29
C CYS A 487 20.15 -5.07 3.68
N ALA A 488 20.38 -5.81 4.77
CA ALA A 488 20.29 -5.25 6.12
C ALA A 488 21.45 -4.29 6.39
N GLN A 489 21.20 -3.27 7.21
CA GLN A 489 22.17 -2.20 7.50
C GLN A 489 23.50 -2.74 8.05
N ASP A 490 23.46 -3.73 8.95
CA ASP A 490 24.68 -4.32 9.50
C ASP A 490 25.53 -5.03 8.43
N SER A 491 24.85 -5.67 7.48
CA SER A 491 25.47 -6.36 6.35
C SER A 491 26.08 -5.34 5.38
N ILE A 492 25.38 -4.23 5.12
CA ILE A 492 25.90 -3.10 4.32
C ILE A 492 27.18 -2.52 4.95
N GLU A 493 27.19 -2.24 6.26
CA GLU A 493 28.38 -1.73 6.95
C GLU A 493 29.54 -2.73 6.93
N LYS A 494 29.25 -4.03 7.11
CA LYS A 494 30.24 -5.10 6.98
C LYS A 494 30.81 -5.16 5.56
N ILE A 495 29.99 -5.04 4.53
CA ILE A 495 30.41 -4.99 3.13
C ILE A 495 31.35 -3.78 2.90
N LYS A 496 30.97 -2.57 3.33
CA LYS A 496 31.84 -1.37 3.25
C LYS A 496 33.17 -1.57 3.93
N ARG A 497 33.16 -2.15 5.13
CA ARG A 497 34.38 -2.46 5.88
C ARG A 497 35.24 -3.49 5.15
N SER A 498 34.64 -4.53 4.59
CA SER A 498 35.34 -5.54 3.80
C SER A 498 35.97 -4.95 2.54
N ILE A 499 35.27 -4.05 1.83
CA ILE A 499 35.81 -3.32 0.68
C ILE A 499 37.12 -2.62 1.06
N LYS A 500 37.09 -1.84 2.14
CA LYS A 500 38.25 -1.08 2.62
C LYS A 500 39.37 -1.99 3.15
N ALA A 501 39.04 -2.89 4.08
CA ALA A 501 40.02 -3.73 4.79
C ALA A 501 40.72 -4.75 3.88
N ARG A 502 39.99 -5.32 2.90
CA ARG A 502 40.53 -6.33 1.98
C ARG A 502 41.05 -5.72 0.68
N LYS A 503 40.95 -4.40 0.51
CA LYS A 503 41.25 -3.66 -0.73
C LYS A 503 40.53 -4.30 -1.91
N LEU A 504 39.22 -4.50 -1.78
CA LEU A 504 38.40 -4.98 -2.89
C LEU A 504 38.27 -3.86 -3.92
N ASN A 505 38.28 -4.22 -5.19
CA ASN A 505 38.03 -3.27 -6.29
C ASN A 505 36.90 -3.74 -7.21
N ARG A 506 36.27 -4.88 -6.92
CA ARG A 506 35.06 -5.40 -7.57
C ARG A 506 34.17 -6.07 -6.51
N VAL A 507 32.85 -5.94 -6.64
CA VAL A 507 31.88 -6.53 -5.70
C VAL A 507 30.83 -7.33 -6.45
N ILE A 508 30.54 -8.54 -5.96
CA ILE A 508 29.46 -9.38 -6.43
C ILE A 508 28.50 -9.61 -5.28
N VAL A 509 27.21 -9.36 -5.49
CA VAL A 509 26.16 -9.72 -4.53
C VAL A 509 25.27 -10.78 -5.16
N ALA A 510 25.20 -11.95 -4.54
CA ALA A 510 24.33 -13.04 -4.96
C ALA A 510 23.09 -13.10 -4.05
N ALA A 511 21.97 -12.58 -4.55
CA ALA A 511 20.76 -12.36 -3.77
C ALA A 511 19.50 -12.40 -4.66
N CYS A 512 18.64 -11.38 -4.55
CA CYS A 512 17.38 -11.23 -5.26
C CYS A 512 17.55 -10.63 -6.66
N THR A 513 16.49 -10.05 -7.20
CA THR A 513 16.54 -9.31 -8.46
C THR A 513 17.36 -8.02 -8.34
N PRO A 514 18.20 -7.69 -9.35
CA PRO A 514 18.88 -6.40 -9.41
C PRO A 514 17.92 -5.23 -9.51
N ARG A 515 16.70 -5.44 -10.02
CA ARG A 515 15.67 -4.40 -10.14
C ARG A 515 15.31 -3.76 -8.79
N THR A 516 15.48 -4.50 -7.69
CA THR A 516 15.14 -4.03 -6.34
C THR A 516 16.35 -3.42 -5.64
N HIS A 517 17.48 -4.13 -5.59
CA HIS A 517 18.59 -3.77 -4.69
C HIS A 517 19.91 -3.40 -5.38
N ALA A 518 20.01 -3.39 -6.72
CA ALA A 518 21.23 -2.92 -7.36
C ALA A 518 21.59 -1.46 -6.99
N PRO A 519 20.65 -0.50 -6.99
CA PRO A 519 20.95 0.89 -6.61
C PRO A 519 21.51 1.01 -5.18
N LEU A 520 20.98 0.23 -4.24
CA LEU A 520 21.47 0.16 -2.86
C LEU A 520 22.96 -0.20 -2.82
N PHE A 521 23.34 -1.32 -3.44
CA PHE A 521 24.74 -1.77 -3.41
C PHE A 521 25.67 -0.89 -4.26
N GLN A 522 25.17 -0.27 -5.34
CA GLN A 522 25.93 0.75 -6.07
C GLN A 522 26.24 1.97 -5.18
N GLY A 523 25.27 2.41 -4.36
CA GLY A 523 25.48 3.43 -3.34
C GLY A 523 26.53 3.03 -2.31
N VAL A 524 26.52 1.77 -1.87
CA VAL A 524 27.54 1.19 -0.97
C VAL A 524 28.95 1.29 -1.57
N LEU A 525 29.12 1.05 -2.87
CA LEU A 525 30.40 1.22 -3.55
C LEU A 525 30.84 2.69 -3.56
N ARG A 526 29.94 3.63 -3.89
CA ARG A 526 30.23 5.08 -3.87
C ARG A 526 30.69 5.52 -2.48
N GLU A 527 30.00 5.09 -1.42
CA GLU A 527 30.39 5.39 -0.02
C GLU A 527 31.74 4.78 0.39
N ALA A 528 32.14 3.68 -0.25
CA ALA A 528 33.45 3.07 -0.06
C ALA A 528 34.56 3.71 -0.92
N GLY A 529 34.23 4.66 -1.81
CA GLY A 529 35.15 5.31 -2.74
C GLY A 529 35.43 4.50 -4.01
N LEU A 530 34.56 3.54 -4.36
CA LEU A 530 34.63 2.78 -5.61
C LEU A 530 33.59 3.26 -6.60
N ASN A 531 33.91 3.16 -7.89
CA ASN A 531 32.96 3.41 -8.96
C ASN A 531 31.76 2.43 -8.84
N PRO A 532 30.50 2.92 -8.92
CA PRO A 532 29.31 2.09 -8.73
C PRO A 532 29.15 0.97 -9.78
N TYR A 533 29.80 1.07 -10.94
CA TYR A 533 29.72 0.08 -12.00
C TYR A 533 30.76 -1.03 -11.90
N LEU A 534 31.60 -1.03 -10.85
CA LEU A 534 32.49 -2.13 -10.49
C LEU A 534 31.77 -3.22 -9.68
N TYR A 535 30.49 -3.39 -9.97
CA TYR A 535 29.51 -4.17 -9.25
C TYR A 535 28.78 -5.11 -10.19
N GLU A 536 28.53 -6.35 -9.75
CA GLU A 536 27.66 -7.30 -10.45
C GLU A 536 26.65 -7.93 -9.49
N HIS A 537 25.39 -8.04 -9.93
CA HIS A 537 24.32 -8.68 -9.17
C HIS A 537 24.04 -10.08 -9.73
N VAL A 538 23.89 -11.07 -8.85
CA VAL A 538 23.53 -12.44 -9.22
C VAL A 538 22.18 -12.78 -8.62
N ASN A 539 21.16 -12.90 -9.48
CA ASN A 539 19.83 -13.32 -9.02
C ASN A 539 19.84 -14.83 -8.77
N ILE A 540 19.91 -15.23 -7.50
CA ILE A 540 19.80 -16.62 -7.05
C ILE A 540 18.48 -16.89 -6.31
N ARG A 541 17.57 -15.89 -6.23
CA ARG A 541 16.24 -16.04 -5.63
C ARG A 541 15.17 -16.32 -6.67
N GLU A 542 14.72 -15.28 -7.38
CA GLU A 542 13.66 -15.40 -8.40
C GLU A 542 14.12 -16.30 -9.55
N HIS A 543 15.41 -16.29 -9.88
CA HIS A 543 15.95 -17.07 -11.00
C HIS A 543 16.54 -18.42 -10.56
N SER A 544 16.55 -18.76 -9.27
CA SER A 544 17.06 -20.05 -8.80
C SER A 544 16.21 -20.65 -7.68
N SER A 545 16.33 -20.21 -6.43
CA SER A 545 15.69 -20.88 -5.30
C SER A 545 14.16 -20.98 -5.42
N TRP A 546 13.48 -19.91 -5.82
CA TRP A 546 12.02 -19.88 -5.85
C TRP A 546 11.41 -20.77 -6.93
N VAL A 547 12.11 -20.97 -8.05
CA VAL A 547 11.63 -21.73 -9.21
C VAL A 547 12.13 -23.18 -9.22
N HIS A 548 12.99 -23.56 -8.26
CA HIS A 548 13.60 -24.90 -8.16
C HIS A 548 13.47 -25.49 -6.76
N ARG A 549 12.36 -25.23 -6.06
CA ARG A 549 12.13 -25.71 -4.68
C ARG A 549 12.21 -27.24 -4.58
N ASP A 550 11.72 -27.93 -5.61
CA ASP A 550 11.71 -29.39 -5.69
C ASP A 550 13.04 -30.00 -6.16
N ALA A 551 14.05 -29.17 -6.47
CA ALA A 551 15.38 -29.62 -6.87
C ALA A 551 16.52 -28.83 -6.18
N PRO A 552 16.66 -28.91 -4.83
CA PRO A 552 17.63 -28.13 -4.04
C PRO A 552 19.10 -28.27 -4.48
N GLU A 553 19.53 -29.49 -4.81
CA GLU A 553 20.90 -29.77 -5.26
C GLU A 553 21.18 -29.09 -6.61
N ALA A 554 20.24 -29.21 -7.56
CA ALA A 554 20.35 -28.57 -8.86
C ALA A 554 20.29 -27.03 -8.74
N ALA A 555 19.45 -26.51 -7.83
CA ALA A 555 19.37 -25.09 -7.52
C ALA A 555 20.70 -24.54 -6.97
N THR A 556 21.37 -25.32 -6.10
CA THR A 556 22.69 -24.98 -5.53
C THR A 556 23.76 -24.95 -6.62
N VAL A 557 23.81 -25.96 -7.49
CA VAL A 557 24.74 -25.99 -8.64
C VAL A 557 24.46 -24.84 -9.60
N LYS A 558 23.19 -24.51 -9.86
CA LYS A 558 22.80 -23.35 -10.68
C LYS A 558 23.33 -22.05 -10.07
N ALA A 559 23.17 -21.84 -8.77
CA ALA A 559 23.68 -20.66 -8.08
C ALA A 559 25.21 -20.53 -8.17
N GLN A 560 25.95 -21.62 -7.99
CA GLN A 560 27.40 -21.65 -8.19
C GLN A 560 27.81 -21.24 -9.61
N ARG A 561 27.10 -21.76 -10.63
CA ARG A 561 27.35 -21.40 -12.05
C ARG A 561 27.05 -19.92 -12.32
N LEU A 562 25.95 -19.40 -11.80
CA LEU A 562 25.58 -17.99 -11.94
C LEU A 562 26.66 -17.07 -11.32
N ILE A 563 27.18 -17.42 -10.14
CA ILE A 563 28.28 -16.66 -9.52
C ILE A 563 29.58 -16.79 -10.32
N LYS A 564 29.89 -17.96 -10.90
CA LYS A 564 31.04 -18.11 -11.80
C LYS A 564 30.93 -17.21 -13.03
N MET A 565 29.75 -17.10 -13.62
CA MET A 565 29.48 -16.20 -14.76
C MET A 565 29.68 -14.74 -14.34
N ALA A 566 29.13 -14.34 -13.20
CA ALA A 566 29.30 -13.01 -12.64
C ALA A 566 30.75 -12.68 -12.32
N ALA A 567 31.52 -13.62 -11.75
CA ALA A 567 32.95 -13.46 -11.50
C ALA A 567 33.76 -13.36 -12.81
N ALA A 568 33.30 -13.99 -13.90
CA ALA A 568 33.91 -13.78 -15.20
C ALA A 568 33.67 -12.36 -15.74
N LYS A 569 32.44 -11.86 -15.63
CA LYS A 569 32.08 -10.49 -16.04
C LYS A 569 32.75 -9.43 -15.16
N ALA A 570 32.73 -9.60 -13.83
CA ALA A 570 33.29 -8.66 -12.86
C ALA A 570 34.79 -8.38 -13.07
N ARG A 571 35.56 -9.37 -13.56
CA ARG A 571 36.97 -9.19 -13.93
C ARG A 571 37.19 -8.23 -15.09
N LEU A 572 36.19 -8.06 -15.95
CA LEU A 572 36.24 -7.22 -17.14
C LEU A 572 35.47 -5.90 -16.97
N LEU A 573 34.78 -5.72 -15.84
CA LEU A 573 34.14 -4.44 -15.54
C LEU A 573 35.20 -3.35 -15.42
N SER A 574 34.90 -2.20 -16.02
CA SER A 574 35.70 -0.98 -15.95
C SER A 574 34.87 0.10 -15.26
N PRO A 575 35.51 1.08 -14.59
CA PRO A 575 34.81 2.25 -14.08
C PRO A 575 34.05 2.94 -15.21
N VAL A 576 32.78 3.27 -14.98
CA VAL A 576 31.98 4.02 -15.94
C VAL A 576 31.51 5.30 -15.26
N THR A 577 31.71 6.44 -15.93
CA THR A 577 31.22 7.73 -15.44
C THR A 577 29.82 7.95 -16.04
N PRO A 578 28.77 8.06 -15.22
CA PRO A 578 27.45 8.43 -15.72
C PRO A 578 27.52 9.83 -16.31
N THR A 579 26.89 10.02 -17.48
CA THR A 579 26.58 11.36 -17.95
C THR A 579 25.42 11.91 -17.11
N SER A 580 25.40 13.21 -16.88
CA SER A 580 24.23 13.88 -16.30
C SER A 580 23.58 14.78 -17.34
N GLY A 581 22.25 14.93 -17.24
CA GLY A 581 21.48 15.88 -18.03
C GLY A 581 20.75 16.84 -17.10
N GLU A 582 20.58 18.09 -17.52
CA GLU A 582 19.71 19.05 -16.84
C GLU A 582 18.28 18.56 -16.82
N VAL A 583 17.52 18.87 -15.77
CA VAL A 583 16.09 18.51 -15.71
C VAL A 583 15.27 19.69 -16.18
N ASN A 584 14.36 19.45 -17.13
CA ASN A 584 13.32 20.39 -17.44
C ASN A 584 12.28 20.42 -16.31
N HIS A 585 12.17 21.56 -15.62
CA HIS A 585 11.30 21.73 -14.46
C HIS A 585 9.81 21.91 -14.79
N ALA A 586 9.39 21.72 -16.05
CA ALA A 586 7.98 21.71 -16.43
C ALA A 586 7.38 20.30 -16.42
N ALA A 587 6.05 20.21 -16.27
CA ALA A 587 5.31 18.95 -16.30
C ALA A 587 4.22 18.94 -17.37
N LEU A 588 3.93 17.76 -17.91
CA LEU A 588 2.79 17.50 -18.79
C LEU A 588 1.71 16.73 -18.03
N VAL A 589 0.45 17.16 -18.13
CA VAL A 589 -0.72 16.43 -17.64
C VAL A 589 -1.61 16.08 -18.83
N VAL A 590 -1.87 14.79 -19.03
CA VAL A 590 -2.69 14.27 -20.13
C VAL A 590 -4.08 13.95 -19.61
N GLY A 591 -5.06 14.79 -19.96
CA GLY A 591 -6.45 14.72 -19.49
C GLY A 591 -6.80 15.84 -18.51
N GLY A 592 -7.83 16.61 -18.83
CA GLY A 592 -8.38 17.76 -18.10
C GLY A 592 -9.60 17.42 -17.23
N GLY A 593 -9.71 16.17 -16.79
CA GLY A 593 -10.69 15.76 -15.77
C GLY A 593 -10.30 16.22 -14.36
N ALA A 594 -11.15 15.93 -13.36
CA ALA A 594 -10.90 16.32 -11.97
C ALA A 594 -9.52 15.89 -11.43
N ALA A 595 -9.06 14.69 -11.80
CA ALA A 595 -7.73 14.20 -11.41
C ALA A 595 -6.60 15.00 -12.06
N GLY A 596 -6.66 15.22 -13.39
CA GLY A 596 -5.63 15.97 -14.11
C GLY A 596 -5.54 17.42 -13.67
N MET A 597 -6.69 18.10 -13.51
CA MET A 597 -6.73 19.46 -12.98
C MET A 597 -6.14 19.54 -11.56
N SER A 598 -6.48 18.58 -10.68
CA SER A 598 -5.92 18.54 -9.32
C SER A 598 -4.40 18.32 -9.31
N ALA A 599 -3.88 17.44 -10.19
CA ALA A 599 -2.44 17.21 -10.32
C ALA A 599 -1.72 18.48 -10.82
N ALA A 600 -2.30 19.15 -11.81
CA ALA A 600 -1.75 20.39 -12.36
C ALA A 600 -1.71 21.52 -11.32
N ILE A 601 -2.81 21.73 -10.58
CA ILE A 601 -2.85 22.70 -9.48
C ILE A 601 -1.79 22.36 -8.43
N SER A 602 -1.69 21.09 -8.03
CA SER A 602 -0.73 20.65 -7.00
C SER A 602 0.73 20.89 -7.40
N LEU A 603 1.08 20.67 -8.67
CA LEU A 603 2.42 20.98 -9.21
C LEU A 603 2.66 22.49 -9.35
N ALA A 604 1.69 23.23 -9.88
CA ALA A 604 1.80 24.67 -10.07
C ALA A 604 1.95 25.41 -8.73
N GLU A 605 1.20 25.01 -7.71
CA GLU A 605 1.35 25.57 -6.36
C GLU A 605 2.69 25.23 -5.71
N GLN A 606 3.39 24.18 -6.17
CA GLN A 606 4.76 23.88 -5.77
C GLN A 606 5.83 24.64 -6.60
N GLY A 607 5.41 25.45 -7.58
CA GLY A 607 6.28 26.32 -8.38
C GLY A 607 6.61 25.82 -9.79
N PHE A 608 6.03 24.70 -10.26
CA PHE A 608 6.36 24.14 -11.57
C PHE A 608 5.44 24.65 -12.68
N LYS A 609 5.99 24.90 -13.87
CA LYS A 609 5.17 25.13 -15.07
C LYS A 609 4.47 23.81 -15.44
N VAL A 610 3.18 23.88 -15.76
CA VAL A 610 2.38 22.70 -16.13
C VAL A 610 1.64 22.94 -17.44
N PHE A 611 1.66 21.94 -18.32
CA PHE A 611 0.85 21.91 -19.53
C PHE A 611 -0.26 20.88 -19.37
N ILE A 612 -1.52 21.27 -19.54
CA ILE A 612 -2.66 20.35 -19.61
C ILE A 612 -3.01 20.13 -21.08
N VAL A 613 -3.04 18.87 -21.50
CA VAL A 613 -3.52 18.47 -22.84
C VAL A 613 -4.84 17.73 -22.65
N GLU A 614 -5.92 18.34 -23.13
CA GLU A 614 -7.28 17.80 -23.08
C GLU A 614 -7.78 17.55 -24.52
N LYS A 615 -8.33 16.35 -24.73
CA LYS A 615 -8.84 15.93 -26.03
C LYS A 615 -10.15 16.64 -26.38
N GLY A 616 -11.00 16.89 -25.40
CA GLY A 616 -12.26 17.59 -25.57
C GLY A 616 -12.10 19.11 -25.64
N SER A 617 -13.19 19.77 -26.03
CA SER A 617 -13.28 21.22 -26.10
C SER A 617 -13.52 21.90 -24.74
N VAL A 618 -13.69 21.12 -23.67
CA VAL A 618 -13.94 21.61 -22.32
C VAL A 618 -13.29 20.72 -21.26
N LEU A 619 -12.94 21.32 -20.13
CA LEU A 619 -12.45 20.61 -18.94
C LEU A 619 -13.60 19.97 -18.14
N GLY A 620 -13.22 19.03 -17.26
CA GLY A 620 -14.08 18.48 -16.20
C GLY A 620 -14.30 16.97 -16.26
N GLY A 621 -14.22 16.37 -17.45
CA GLY A 621 -14.44 14.93 -17.65
C GLY A 621 -15.75 14.44 -17.01
N ASN A 622 -15.71 13.26 -16.38
CA ASN A 622 -16.88 12.63 -15.77
C ASN A 622 -17.53 13.45 -14.63
N LEU A 623 -16.80 14.38 -13.99
CA LEU A 623 -17.36 15.18 -12.89
C LEU A 623 -18.51 16.09 -13.37
N ARG A 624 -18.59 16.38 -14.68
CA ARG A 624 -19.71 17.10 -15.31
C ARG A 624 -21.05 16.36 -15.18
N HIS A 625 -21.03 15.07 -14.86
CA HIS A 625 -22.21 14.20 -14.81
C HIS A 625 -22.50 13.66 -13.40
N VAL A 626 -21.83 14.18 -12.37
CA VAL A 626 -22.02 13.80 -10.96
C VAL A 626 -22.50 15.02 -10.21
N PHE A 627 -23.66 14.95 -9.56
CA PHE A 627 -24.38 16.12 -9.03
C PHE A 627 -24.34 16.25 -7.50
N TYR A 628 -24.06 15.17 -6.78
CA TYR A 628 -23.86 15.23 -5.34
C TYR A 628 -22.73 14.30 -4.89
N SER A 629 -22.04 14.67 -3.81
CA SER A 629 -20.98 13.86 -3.19
C SER A 629 -21.44 13.08 -1.96
N ARG A 630 -20.60 12.16 -1.48
CA ARG A 630 -20.82 11.35 -0.27
C ARG A 630 -21.05 12.21 0.97
N GLU A 631 -20.43 13.38 1.03
CA GLU A 631 -20.41 14.27 2.20
C GLU A 631 -21.37 15.46 2.05
N GLY A 632 -22.28 15.40 1.06
CA GLY A 632 -23.20 16.48 0.75
C GLY A 632 -22.50 17.69 0.11
N ILE A 633 -21.37 17.47 -0.57
CA ILE A 633 -20.68 18.52 -1.32
C ILE A 633 -21.41 18.71 -2.64
N ASP A 634 -21.61 19.97 -3.01
CA ASP A 634 -22.00 20.38 -4.35
C ASP A 634 -20.81 20.12 -5.31
N THR A 635 -20.91 19.03 -6.06
CA THR A 635 -19.87 18.59 -6.99
C THR A 635 -19.76 19.49 -8.22
N GLN A 636 -20.84 20.18 -8.60
CA GLN A 636 -20.82 21.13 -9.70
C GLN A 636 -20.13 22.44 -9.30
N ALA A 637 -20.36 22.92 -8.07
CA ALA A 637 -19.59 24.01 -7.51
C ALA A 637 -18.10 23.66 -7.36
N ALA A 638 -17.79 22.45 -6.87
CA ALA A 638 -16.40 21.98 -6.77
C ALA A 638 -15.71 21.90 -8.15
N LEU A 639 -16.44 21.44 -9.18
CA LEU A 639 -15.94 21.43 -10.56
C LEU A 639 -15.67 22.85 -11.08
N ALA A 640 -16.60 23.77 -10.87
CA ALA A 640 -16.44 25.16 -11.29
C ALA A 640 -15.22 25.81 -10.63
N MET A 641 -15.00 25.54 -9.34
CA MET A 641 -13.81 25.99 -8.62
C MET A 641 -12.52 25.41 -9.19
N LEU A 642 -12.47 24.10 -9.49
CA LEU A 642 -11.29 23.49 -10.11
C LEU A 642 -10.97 24.12 -11.47
N ILE A 643 -11.98 24.28 -12.34
CA ILE A 643 -11.81 24.90 -13.65
C ILE A 643 -11.30 26.33 -13.49
N GLN A 644 -11.88 27.11 -12.58
CA GLN A 644 -11.46 28.47 -12.28
C GLN A 644 -10.00 28.52 -11.82
N GLN A 645 -9.60 27.65 -10.88
CA GLN A 645 -8.23 27.60 -10.35
C GLN A 645 -7.21 27.30 -11.44
N VAL A 646 -7.51 26.38 -12.36
CA VAL A 646 -6.62 26.06 -13.48
C VAL A 646 -6.49 27.25 -14.44
N HIS A 647 -7.60 27.89 -14.82
CA HIS A 647 -7.57 29.05 -15.73
C HIS A 647 -6.90 30.29 -15.14
N GLN A 648 -6.98 30.48 -13.82
CA GLN A 648 -6.41 31.65 -13.14
C GLN A 648 -4.93 31.47 -12.77
N ASN A 649 -4.39 30.25 -12.83
CA ASN A 649 -3.01 29.99 -12.44
C ASN A 649 -2.04 30.29 -13.59
N PRO A 650 -1.10 31.25 -13.43
CA PRO A 650 -0.19 31.66 -14.50
C PRO A 650 0.85 30.60 -14.87
N LEU A 651 1.04 29.58 -14.04
CA LEU A 651 1.95 28.46 -14.31
C LEU A 651 1.28 27.33 -15.09
N ILE A 652 -0.03 27.39 -15.31
CA ILE A 652 -0.77 26.35 -16.01
C ILE A 652 -1.18 26.84 -17.40
N GLU A 653 -0.77 26.10 -18.42
CA GLU A 653 -1.11 26.34 -19.82
C GLU A 653 -2.00 25.19 -20.31
N ILE A 654 -3.13 25.52 -20.94
CA ILE A 654 -4.18 24.55 -21.27
C ILE A 654 -4.33 24.47 -22.79
N PHE A 655 -4.26 23.25 -23.33
CA PHE A 655 -4.54 22.93 -24.72
C PHE A 655 -5.80 22.07 -24.78
N LEU A 656 -6.89 22.66 -25.29
CA LEU A 656 -8.16 21.99 -25.56
C LEU A 656 -8.18 21.50 -27.02
N ASP A 657 -9.04 20.54 -27.33
CA ASP A 657 -9.13 19.94 -28.66
C ASP A 657 -7.75 19.49 -29.17
N ALA A 658 -6.98 18.87 -28.26
CA ALA A 658 -5.57 18.59 -28.43
C ALA A 658 -5.29 17.08 -28.41
N ASP A 659 -4.63 16.59 -29.47
CA ASP A 659 -4.20 15.20 -29.61
C ASP A 659 -2.67 15.07 -29.50
N ILE A 660 -2.20 14.07 -28.77
CA ILE A 660 -0.76 13.74 -28.74
C ILE A 660 -0.41 12.94 -30.00
N LEU A 661 0.62 13.40 -30.71
CA LEU A 661 1.14 12.79 -31.93
C LEU A 661 2.38 11.95 -31.66
N GLU A 662 3.29 12.44 -30.82
CA GLU A 662 4.59 11.83 -30.59
C GLU A 662 5.17 12.20 -29.21
N VAL A 663 5.84 11.25 -28.56
CA VAL A 663 6.60 11.48 -27.32
C VAL A 663 8.02 10.94 -27.51
N LYS A 664 9.00 11.79 -27.27
CA LYS A 664 10.44 11.49 -27.34
C LYS A 664 11.13 11.94 -26.06
N GLY A 665 12.35 11.45 -25.85
CA GLY A 665 13.20 11.84 -24.73
C GLY A 665 13.29 10.79 -23.64
N TYR A 666 13.70 11.22 -22.45
CA TYR A 666 14.04 10.39 -21.29
C TYR A 666 13.65 11.13 -19.99
N PRO A 667 13.66 10.46 -18.82
CA PRO A 667 13.24 11.10 -17.56
C PRO A 667 13.98 12.41 -17.30
N GLY A 668 13.25 13.50 -17.08
CA GLY A 668 13.81 14.84 -16.92
C GLY A 668 13.94 15.66 -18.21
N ASN A 669 13.89 15.03 -19.40
CA ASN A 669 13.88 15.74 -20.70
C ASN A 669 13.03 14.98 -21.73
N TYR A 670 11.72 15.20 -21.66
CA TYR A 670 10.78 14.77 -22.68
C TYR A 670 10.42 15.92 -23.62
N SER A 671 10.18 15.56 -24.88
CA SER A 671 9.52 16.41 -25.87
C SER A 671 8.26 15.70 -26.33
N THR A 672 7.13 16.39 -26.26
CA THR A 672 5.81 15.89 -26.68
C THR A 672 5.24 16.79 -27.75
N ARG A 673 5.01 16.22 -28.93
CA ARG A 673 4.37 16.91 -30.05
C ARG A 673 2.88 16.67 -30.00
N ILE A 674 2.11 17.76 -30.02
CA ILE A 674 0.65 17.76 -29.98
C ILE A 674 0.08 18.44 -31.21
N ASN A 675 -1.14 18.07 -31.59
CA ASN A 675 -1.94 18.77 -32.57
C ASN A 675 -3.09 19.48 -31.85
N VAL A 676 -3.15 20.80 -31.95
CA VAL A 676 -4.21 21.63 -31.38
C VAL A 676 -4.98 22.27 -32.52
N SER A 677 -6.22 21.82 -32.77
CA SER A 677 -7.07 22.36 -33.84
C SER A 677 -6.39 22.43 -35.24
N GLY A 678 -5.52 21.47 -35.57
CA GLY A 678 -4.79 21.39 -36.84
C GLY A 678 -3.39 22.01 -36.83
N GLN A 679 -2.98 22.67 -35.74
CA GLN A 679 -1.64 23.21 -35.56
C GLN A 679 -0.77 22.27 -34.72
N GLU A 680 0.39 21.88 -35.25
CA GLU A 680 1.37 21.12 -34.47
C GLU A 680 2.21 22.02 -33.56
N LEU A 681 2.31 21.65 -32.29
CA LEU A 681 3.11 22.32 -31.27
C LEU A 681 4.00 21.29 -30.56
N GLU A 682 5.17 21.74 -30.09
CA GLU A 682 6.11 20.91 -29.33
C GLU A 682 6.21 21.44 -27.90
N ILE A 683 6.03 20.54 -26.92
CA ILE A 683 6.08 20.83 -25.48
C ILE A 683 7.25 20.08 -24.87
N ASN A 684 8.18 20.82 -24.27
CA ASN A 684 9.29 20.25 -23.50
C ASN A 684 8.94 20.21 -22.01
N HIS A 685 9.12 19.05 -21.37
CA HIS A 685 8.80 18.83 -19.95
C HIS A 685 9.71 17.75 -19.36
N GLY A 686 9.89 17.73 -18.04
CA GLY A 686 10.69 16.71 -17.36
C GLY A 686 9.90 15.50 -16.90
N ALA A 687 8.60 15.66 -16.70
CA ALA A 687 7.71 14.61 -16.20
C ALA A 687 6.31 14.68 -16.82
N ALA A 688 5.65 13.53 -16.96
CA ALA A 688 4.26 13.45 -17.43
C ALA A 688 3.35 12.66 -16.47
N ILE A 689 2.12 13.14 -16.30
CA ILE A 689 1.06 12.49 -15.53
C ILE A 689 -0.10 12.13 -16.46
N ILE A 690 -0.41 10.84 -16.57
CA ILE A 690 -1.53 10.33 -17.38
C ILE A 690 -2.80 10.27 -16.52
N ALA A 691 -3.81 11.06 -16.92
CA ALA A 691 -5.06 11.28 -16.19
C ALA A 691 -6.28 11.24 -17.13
N THR A 692 -6.24 10.36 -18.15
CA THR A 692 -7.21 10.28 -19.26
C THR A 692 -8.63 9.93 -18.85
N GLY A 693 -8.83 9.36 -17.66
CA GLY A 693 -10.14 9.01 -17.16
C GLY A 693 -10.61 7.62 -17.57
N ALA A 694 -11.93 7.44 -17.61
CA ALA A 694 -12.62 6.21 -17.97
C ALA A 694 -14.06 6.57 -18.39
N LYS A 695 -14.78 5.64 -19.03
CA LYS A 695 -16.20 5.84 -19.38
C LYS A 695 -17.11 4.94 -18.58
N GLU A 696 -18.36 5.37 -18.42
CA GLU A 696 -19.44 4.49 -18.00
C GLU A 696 -19.66 3.41 -19.06
N ALA A 697 -19.66 2.14 -18.65
CA ALA A 697 -20.00 1.05 -19.56
C ALA A 697 -21.47 1.16 -19.96
N LYS A 698 -21.77 1.04 -21.26
CA LYS A 698 -23.15 0.95 -21.75
C LYS A 698 -23.64 -0.51 -21.72
N PRO A 699 -24.67 -0.83 -20.90
CA PRO A 699 -25.21 -2.18 -20.82
C PRO A 699 -25.81 -2.64 -22.14
N LYS A 700 -25.83 -3.96 -22.35
CA LYS A 700 -26.56 -4.63 -23.45
C LYS A 700 -27.65 -5.57 -22.92
N GLU A 701 -27.86 -5.57 -21.61
CA GLU A 701 -28.75 -6.45 -20.87
C GLU A 701 -29.89 -5.64 -20.24
N TYR A 702 -30.95 -6.33 -19.82
CA TYR A 702 -32.07 -5.75 -19.05
C TYR A 702 -32.88 -4.64 -19.75
N LEU A 703 -33.04 -4.73 -21.08
CA LEU A 703 -33.82 -3.78 -21.91
C LEU A 703 -33.24 -2.35 -21.95
N TYR A 704 -31.96 -2.17 -21.59
CA TYR A 704 -31.30 -0.87 -21.72
C TYR A 704 -31.24 -0.42 -23.18
N GLY A 705 -31.68 0.81 -23.45
CA GLY A 705 -31.81 1.36 -24.81
C GLY A 705 -33.07 0.92 -25.55
N GLU A 706 -33.75 -0.13 -25.10
CA GLU A 706 -35.02 -0.61 -25.66
C GLU A 706 -36.22 0.00 -24.93
N ASN A 707 -36.13 0.17 -23.61
CA ASN A 707 -37.17 0.80 -22.79
C ASN A 707 -36.65 2.04 -22.04
N LYS A 708 -37.35 3.17 -22.19
CA LYS A 708 -36.99 4.48 -21.61
C LYS A 708 -37.04 4.54 -20.06
N HIS A 709 -37.62 3.53 -19.42
CA HIS A 709 -37.70 3.38 -17.97
C HIS A 709 -36.58 2.47 -17.42
N VAL A 710 -35.63 2.08 -18.26
CA VAL A 710 -34.39 1.42 -17.87
C VAL A 710 -33.25 2.42 -18.03
N LEU A 711 -32.62 2.77 -16.92
CA LEU A 711 -31.60 3.82 -16.86
C LEU A 711 -30.31 3.30 -16.24
N THR A 712 -29.19 4.00 -16.47
CA THR A 712 -27.99 3.83 -15.63
C THR A 712 -28.08 4.65 -14.34
N GLN A 713 -27.16 4.41 -13.41
CA GLN A 713 -27.09 5.21 -12.18
C GLN A 713 -26.80 6.69 -12.43
N LEU A 714 -25.98 7.04 -13.45
CA LEU A 714 -25.71 8.43 -13.80
C LEU A 714 -26.94 9.11 -14.41
N GLU A 715 -27.71 8.40 -15.24
CA GLU A 715 -28.95 8.89 -15.82
C GLU A 715 -30.02 9.11 -14.73
N LEU A 716 -30.14 8.20 -13.77
CA LEU A 716 -31.00 8.38 -12.59
C LEU A 716 -30.57 9.63 -11.80
N GLU A 717 -29.28 9.80 -11.53
CA GLU A 717 -28.74 10.92 -10.76
C GLU A 717 -29.13 12.26 -11.40
N ALA A 718 -28.97 12.39 -12.72
CA ALA A 718 -29.40 13.56 -13.47
C ALA A 718 -30.92 13.80 -13.39
N MET A 719 -31.72 12.74 -13.36
CA MET A 719 -33.17 12.84 -13.23
C MET A 719 -33.62 13.26 -11.83
N LEU A 720 -32.97 12.77 -10.78
CA LEU A 720 -33.23 13.17 -9.40
C LEU A 720 -32.87 14.65 -9.18
N GLU A 721 -31.78 15.13 -9.79
CA GLU A 721 -31.40 16.54 -9.74
C GLU A 721 -32.42 17.44 -10.43
N GLN A 722 -33.05 16.96 -11.50
CA GLN A 722 -34.18 17.64 -12.15
C GLN A 722 -35.49 17.58 -11.33
N GLY A 723 -35.46 17.03 -10.12
CA GLY A 723 -36.62 16.95 -9.22
C GLY A 723 -37.63 15.86 -9.59
N LYS A 724 -37.25 14.86 -10.41
CA LYS A 724 -38.15 13.75 -10.73
C LYS A 724 -38.34 12.84 -9.51
N ILE A 725 -39.59 12.41 -9.32
CA ILE A 725 -40.01 11.55 -8.21
C ILE A 725 -40.40 10.19 -8.77
N PHE A 726 -40.00 9.13 -8.07
CA PHE A 726 -40.34 7.74 -8.40
C PHE A 726 -41.02 7.07 -7.21
N ASN A 727 -41.96 6.14 -7.48
CA ASN A 727 -42.66 5.41 -6.44
C ASN A 727 -42.03 4.04 -6.20
N THR A 728 -41.77 3.27 -7.26
CA THR A 728 -41.06 2.00 -7.15
C THR A 728 -39.82 1.99 -8.06
N VAL A 729 -38.66 1.71 -7.47
CA VAL A 729 -37.37 1.67 -8.15
C VAL A 729 -36.65 0.36 -7.81
N VAL A 730 -36.21 -0.36 -8.84
CA VAL A 730 -35.39 -1.56 -8.69
C VAL A 730 -34.01 -1.29 -9.28
N MET A 731 -32.97 -1.41 -8.47
CA MET A 731 -31.58 -1.23 -8.88
C MET A 731 -30.88 -2.59 -9.00
N ILE A 732 -30.19 -2.86 -10.11
CA ILE A 732 -29.48 -4.11 -10.36
C ILE A 732 -27.97 -3.85 -10.32
N GLN A 733 -27.26 -4.52 -9.42
CA GLN A 733 -25.82 -4.38 -9.24
C GLN A 733 -25.01 -5.23 -10.23
N CYS A 734 -23.74 -4.88 -10.39
CA CYS A 734 -22.75 -5.64 -11.17
C CYS A 734 -23.07 -5.78 -12.68
N VAL A 735 -23.87 -4.88 -13.23
CA VAL A 735 -24.17 -4.86 -14.67
C VAL A 735 -22.88 -4.52 -15.43
N GLY A 736 -22.45 -5.39 -16.35
CA GLY A 736 -21.17 -5.23 -17.06
C GLY A 736 -19.91 -5.18 -16.16
N SER A 737 -19.92 -5.83 -14.99
CA SER A 737 -18.75 -6.02 -14.12
C SER A 737 -18.84 -7.36 -13.38
N ARG A 738 -17.70 -7.93 -12.97
CA ARG A 738 -17.64 -9.28 -12.37
C ARG A 738 -18.30 -10.33 -13.29
N SER A 739 -18.08 -10.17 -14.59
CA SER A 739 -18.53 -11.03 -15.69
C SER A 739 -17.31 -11.62 -16.40
N GLU A 740 -17.52 -12.58 -17.32
CA GLU A 740 -16.43 -13.15 -18.13
C GLU A 740 -15.68 -12.09 -18.94
N GLU A 741 -16.40 -11.14 -19.56
CA GLU A 741 -15.79 -10.04 -20.32
C GLU A 741 -14.98 -9.09 -19.41
N ARG A 742 -15.41 -8.92 -18.16
CA ARG A 742 -14.84 -7.96 -17.21
C ARG A 742 -14.75 -8.59 -15.81
N PRO A 743 -13.74 -9.43 -15.55
CA PRO A 743 -13.60 -10.18 -14.30
C PRO A 743 -13.07 -9.30 -13.15
N PHE A 744 -13.46 -8.03 -13.11
CA PHE A 744 -13.07 -7.07 -12.08
C PHE A 744 -14.28 -6.35 -11.48
N CYS A 745 -14.08 -5.78 -10.29
CA CYS A 745 -15.05 -4.93 -9.63
C CYS A 745 -14.84 -3.47 -10.04
N SER A 746 -15.92 -2.78 -10.45
CA SER A 746 -15.86 -1.35 -10.76
C SER A 746 -15.83 -0.43 -9.52
N ARG A 747 -15.76 -0.98 -8.30
CA ARG A 747 -15.58 -0.28 -7.00
C ARG A 747 -16.68 0.71 -6.57
N ILE A 748 -17.27 1.46 -7.50
CA ILE A 748 -18.16 2.60 -7.24
C ILE A 748 -19.64 2.24 -7.19
N CYS A 749 -20.07 1.21 -7.93
CA CYS A 749 -21.48 0.94 -8.26
C CYS A 749 -22.37 0.68 -7.03
N CYS A 750 -21.85 -0.01 -6.00
CA CYS A 750 -22.60 -0.28 -4.77
C CYS A 750 -22.87 0.99 -3.96
N VAL A 751 -21.85 1.84 -3.82
CA VAL A 751 -21.96 3.07 -3.04
C VAL A 751 -22.83 4.09 -3.78
N GLN A 752 -22.72 4.18 -5.11
CA GLN A 752 -23.58 5.05 -5.91
C GLN A 752 -25.05 4.65 -5.81
N ALA A 753 -25.37 3.36 -5.98
CA ALA A 753 -26.74 2.86 -5.86
C ALA A 753 -27.35 3.16 -4.49
N ILE A 754 -26.61 2.90 -3.41
CA ILE A 754 -27.05 3.16 -2.04
C ILE A 754 -27.29 4.65 -1.81
N ARG A 755 -26.42 5.53 -2.32
CA ARG A 755 -26.60 6.98 -2.20
C ARG A 755 -27.83 7.47 -2.95
N ASN A 756 -28.05 6.98 -4.17
CA ASN A 756 -29.24 7.31 -4.95
C ASN A 756 -30.51 6.77 -4.28
N ALA A 757 -30.46 5.58 -3.68
CA ALA A 757 -31.57 5.03 -2.90
C ALA A 757 -31.91 5.89 -1.67
N ILE A 758 -30.90 6.34 -0.91
CA ILE A 758 -31.10 7.29 0.20
C ILE A 758 -31.74 8.58 -0.31
N ARG A 759 -31.23 9.15 -1.41
CA ARG A 759 -31.76 10.38 -1.99
C ARG A 759 -33.22 10.24 -2.42
N ILE A 760 -33.59 9.11 -3.03
CA ILE A 760 -34.98 8.80 -3.38
C ILE A 760 -35.85 8.76 -2.12
N LYS A 761 -35.39 8.10 -1.04
CA LYS A 761 -36.11 8.04 0.24
C LYS A 761 -36.23 9.39 0.94
N GLU A 762 -35.25 10.28 0.79
CA GLU A 762 -35.32 11.65 1.32
C GLU A 762 -36.33 12.51 0.56
N ILE A 763 -36.40 12.36 -0.77
CA ILE A 763 -37.36 13.07 -1.62
C ILE A 763 -38.79 12.51 -1.44
N ASN A 764 -38.91 11.18 -1.41
CA ASN A 764 -40.16 10.44 -1.24
C ASN A 764 -39.98 9.30 -0.23
N PRO A 765 -40.27 9.55 1.06
CA PRO A 765 -40.16 8.53 2.11
C PRO A 765 -41.01 7.28 1.87
N GLY A 766 -42.11 7.41 1.11
CA GLY A 766 -43.01 6.31 0.75
C GLY A 766 -42.55 5.47 -0.44
N ALA A 767 -41.45 5.82 -1.11
CA ALA A 767 -40.95 5.08 -2.26
C ALA A 767 -40.49 3.66 -1.88
N ASN A 768 -40.84 2.66 -2.69
CA ASN A 768 -40.30 1.31 -2.61
C ASN A 768 -39.00 1.24 -3.39
N VAL A 769 -37.88 0.99 -2.72
CA VAL A 769 -36.56 0.92 -3.35
C VAL A 769 -35.93 -0.44 -3.06
N PHE A 770 -35.62 -1.17 -4.12
CA PHE A 770 -34.98 -2.48 -4.07
C PHE A 770 -33.59 -2.42 -4.69
N ILE A 771 -32.60 -3.04 -4.05
CA ILE A 771 -31.25 -3.20 -4.60
C ILE A 771 -30.95 -4.69 -4.70
N ILE A 772 -30.84 -5.20 -5.94
CA ILE A 772 -30.53 -6.59 -6.27
C ILE A 772 -29.01 -6.73 -6.43
N TYR A 773 -28.36 -7.56 -5.62
CA TYR A 773 -26.89 -7.57 -5.48
C TYR A 773 -26.27 -8.96 -5.30
N ARG A 774 -24.95 -9.09 -5.52
CA ARG A 774 -24.17 -10.30 -5.19
C ARG A 774 -23.46 -10.19 -3.84
N ASP A 775 -22.72 -9.08 -3.68
CA ASP A 775 -22.05 -8.64 -2.46
C ASP A 775 -22.19 -7.12 -2.34
N ILE A 776 -22.51 -6.60 -1.14
CA ILE A 776 -22.48 -5.16 -0.87
C ILE A 776 -21.05 -4.74 -0.49
N ARG A 777 -20.43 -3.94 -1.37
CA ARG A 777 -19.04 -3.47 -1.23
C ARG A 777 -18.93 -2.03 -0.70
N THR A 778 -19.60 -1.73 0.40
CA THR A 778 -19.50 -0.45 1.14
C THR A 778 -18.36 -0.46 2.16
N PHE A 779 -17.11 -0.46 1.70
CA PHE A 779 -15.92 -0.57 2.56
C PHE A 779 -15.60 0.69 3.38
N GLY A 780 -14.78 0.54 4.43
CA GLY A 780 -14.41 1.63 5.32
C GLY A 780 -15.61 2.25 6.05
N LEU A 781 -15.56 3.56 6.19
CA LEU A 781 -16.66 4.39 6.72
C LEU A 781 -17.89 4.42 5.79
N LYS A 782 -17.79 3.91 4.56
CA LYS A 782 -18.92 3.87 3.62
C LYS A 782 -20.00 2.88 4.05
N GLU A 783 -19.67 1.96 4.97
CA GLU A 783 -20.63 1.03 5.57
C GLU A 783 -21.81 1.74 6.24
N MET A 784 -21.59 2.93 6.79
CA MET A 784 -22.64 3.70 7.43
C MET A 784 -23.77 4.10 6.47
N PHE A 785 -23.46 4.31 5.18
CA PHE A 785 -24.50 4.58 4.19
C PHE A 785 -25.36 3.34 3.94
N TYR A 786 -24.76 2.15 3.99
CA TYR A 786 -25.51 0.91 3.89
C TYR A 786 -26.46 0.74 5.08
N THR A 787 -25.98 0.96 6.30
CA THR A 787 -26.83 0.98 7.50
C THR A 787 -27.95 1.99 7.37
N ARG A 788 -27.64 3.23 6.96
CA ARG A 788 -28.63 4.29 6.79
C ARG A 788 -29.71 3.96 5.75
N ALA A 789 -29.33 3.38 4.62
CA ALA A 789 -30.30 2.97 3.60
C ALA A 789 -31.26 1.91 4.13
N ARG A 790 -30.77 0.95 4.93
CA ARG A 790 -31.63 -0.06 5.58
C ARG A 790 -32.59 0.57 6.59
N GLU A 791 -32.13 1.53 7.40
CA GLU A 791 -32.98 2.29 8.33
C GLU A 791 -34.09 3.07 7.62
N LEU A 792 -33.82 3.56 6.41
CA LEU A 792 -34.81 4.25 5.56
C LEU A 792 -35.75 3.27 4.82
N GLY A 793 -35.63 1.96 5.05
CA GLY A 793 -36.48 0.94 4.44
C GLY A 793 -36.15 0.66 2.97
N VAL A 794 -34.88 0.77 2.56
CA VAL A 794 -34.39 0.20 1.30
C VAL A 794 -34.22 -1.31 1.47
N ILE A 795 -34.75 -2.09 0.52
CA ILE A 795 -34.74 -3.56 0.55
C ILE A 795 -33.58 -4.08 -0.29
N PHE A 796 -32.83 -5.04 0.22
CA PHE A 796 -31.66 -5.62 -0.44
C PHE A 796 -31.90 -7.10 -0.72
N ILE A 797 -31.86 -7.50 -1.99
CA ILE A 797 -32.14 -8.87 -2.43
C ILE A 797 -30.86 -9.44 -3.03
N ARG A 798 -30.34 -10.53 -2.45
CA ARG A 798 -29.12 -11.16 -2.94
C ARG A 798 -29.44 -12.16 -4.06
N TYR A 799 -28.66 -12.14 -5.14
CA TYR A 799 -28.74 -13.12 -6.22
C TYR A 799 -27.37 -13.78 -6.45
N GLU A 800 -27.37 -14.98 -7.02
CA GLU A 800 -26.15 -15.68 -7.42
C GLU A 800 -25.95 -15.61 -8.95
N PRO A 801 -24.71 -15.70 -9.46
CA PRO A 801 -24.42 -15.58 -10.90
C PRO A 801 -25.24 -16.50 -11.80
N GLU A 802 -25.63 -17.67 -11.30
CA GLU A 802 -26.41 -18.71 -11.98
C GLU A 802 -27.92 -18.38 -11.99
N THR A 803 -28.39 -17.55 -11.05
CA THR A 803 -29.80 -17.15 -10.86
C THR A 803 -29.98 -15.63 -11.00
N ARG A 804 -29.45 -15.08 -12.10
CA ARG A 804 -29.54 -13.64 -12.39
C ARG A 804 -30.99 -13.15 -12.43
N PRO A 805 -31.27 -11.90 -12.01
CA PRO A 805 -32.61 -11.34 -12.19
C PRO A 805 -32.99 -11.27 -13.66
N VAL A 806 -34.28 -11.33 -13.96
CA VAL A 806 -34.82 -11.20 -15.33
C VAL A 806 -35.70 -9.96 -15.39
N VAL A 807 -35.44 -9.08 -16.35
CA VAL A 807 -36.23 -7.86 -16.59
C VAL A 807 -37.07 -8.06 -17.84
N GLN A 808 -38.37 -7.84 -17.73
CA GLN A 808 -39.32 -7.95 -18.83
C GLN A 808 -40.34 -6.80 -18.78
N GLU A 809 -40.95 -6.50 -19.91
CA GLU A 809 -42.07 -5.57 -19.99
C GLU A 809 -43.37 -6.34 -20.22
N THR A 810 -44.32 -6.20 -19.29
CA THR A 810 -45.62 -6.87 -19.35
C THR A 810 -46.73 -5.83 -19.21
N LYS A 811 -47.63 -5.75 -20.21
CA LYS A 811 -48.77 -4.80 -20.23
C LYS A 811 -48.34 -3.33 -20.01
N GLY A 812 -47.17 -2.95 -20.53
CA GLY A 812 -46.64 -1.58 -20.41
C GLY A 812 -46.04 -1.24 -19.04
N LYS A 813 -45.80 -2.22 -18.17
CA LYS A 813 -45.09 -2.07 -16.90
C LYS A 813 -43.82 -2.92 -16.88
N LEU A 814 -42.76 -2.42 -16.25
CA LEU A 814 -41.54 -3.19 -16.04
C LEU A 814 -41.75 -4.16 -14.87
N GLU A 815 -41.31 -5.39 -15.08
CA GLU A 815 -41.30 -6.46 -14.10
C GLU A 815 -39.89 -7.02 -13.94
N VAL A 816 -39.44 -7.15 -12.70
CA VAL A 816 -38.16 -7.78 -12.37
C VAL A 816 -38.42 -9.05 -11.58
N ARG A 817 -38.01 -10.20 -12.12
CA ARG A 817 -38.05 -11.50 -11.44
C ARG A 817 -36.71 -11.79 -10.80
N VAL A 818 -36.71 -12.17 -9.53
CA VAL A 818 -35.50 -12.52 -8.78
C VAL A 818 -35.86 -13.50 -7.66
N THR A 819 -35.01 -14.51 -7.43
CA THR A 819 -35.16 -15.42 -6.29
C THR A 819 -34.59 -14.77 -5.05
N ASP A 820 -35.40 -14.64 -3.99
CA ASP A 820 -34.92 -14.14 -2.71
C ASP A 820 -34.30 -15.26 -1.86
N HIS A 821 -33.03 -15.10 -1.51
CA HIS A 821 -32.28 -16.08 -0.73
C HIS A 821 -32.79 -16.30 0.71
N VAL A 822 -33.57 -15.37 1.29
CA VAL A 822 -34.10 -15.53 2.66
C VAL A 822 -35.43 -16.29 2.63
N LEU A 823 -36.31 -15.93 1.70
CA LEU A 823 -37.61 -16.57 1.53
C LEU A 823 -37.54 -17.89 0.77
N ALA A 824 -36.46 -18.12 0.01
CA ALA A 824 -36.34 -19.22 -0.96
C ALA A 824 -37.49 -19.25 -1.99
N GLU A 825 -38.03 -18.07 -2.33
CA GLU A 825 -39.14 -17.88 -3.27
C GLU A 825 -38.76 -16.90 -4.39
N GLU A 826 -39.41 -17.06 -5.55
CA GLU A 826 -39.28 -16.11 -6.66
C GLU A 826 -40.17 -14.90 -6.42
N LEU A 827 -39.56 -13.71 -6.36
CA LEU A 827 -40.25 -12.44 -6.26
C LEU A 827 -40.49 -11.85 -7.65
N LEU A 828 -41.71 -11.36 -7.88
CA LEU A 828 -42.08 -10.56 -9.04
C LEU A 828 -42.26 -9.10 -8.63
N LEU A 829 -41.27 -8.25 -8.93
CA LEU A 829 -41.29 -6.84 -8.58
C LEU A 829 -41.84 -6.02 -9.76
N GLN A 830 -43.05 -5.46 -9.62
CA GLN A 830 -43.57 -4.47 -10.56
C GLN A 830 -42.98 -3.09 -10.22
N THR A 831 -42.34 -2.45 -11.20
CA THR A 831 -41.58 -1.22 -10.97
C THR A 831 -41.86 -0.14 -12.02
N ASP A 832 -41.72 1.12 -11.61
CA ASP A 832 -41.78 2.27 -12.52
C ASP A 832 -40.44 2.52 -13.21
N LEU A 833 -39.36 2.00 -12.60
CA LEU A 833 -38.00 2.24 -13.04
C LEU A 833 -37.09 1.06 -12.69
N VAL A 834 -36.28 0.65 -13.68
CA VAL A 834 -35.14 -0.23 -13.46
C VAL A 834 -33.86 0.57 -13.64
N VAL A 835 -32.93 0.45 -12.70
CA VAL A 835 -31.68 1.21 -12.69
C VAL A 835 -30.51 0.24 -12.69
N LEU A 836 -29.67 0.35 -13.70
CA LEU A 836 -28.54 -0.52 -13.93
C LEU A 836 -27.28 0.12 -13.35
N SER A 837 -26.73 -0.50 -12.30
CA SER A 837 -25.48 -0.08 -11.68
C SER A 837 -24.31 -0.63 -12.48
N THR A 838 -24.08 0.02 -13.61
CA THR A 838 -23.08 -0.37 -14.61
C THR A 838 -21.65 -0.07 -14.18
N GLY A 839 -20.71 -0.83 -14.73
CA GLY A 839 -19.27 -0.67 -14.49
C GLY A 839 -18.62 0.49 -15.23
N MET A 840 -17.30 0.60 -15.06
CA MET A 840 -16.43 1.52 -15.82
C MET A 840 -15.56 0.74 -16.81
N ILE A 841 -15.28 1.36 -17.95
CA ILE A 841 -14.36 0.86 -18.98
C ILE A 841 -13.25 1.88 -19.23
N PRO A 842 -12.04 1.44 -19.59
CA PRO A 842 -10.94 2.35 -19.90
C PRO A 842 -11.26 3.23 -21.11
N GLU A 843 -10.57 4.37 -21.22
CA GLU A 843 -10.64 5.20 -22.41
C GLU A 843 -10.03 4.49 -23.63
N GLU A 844 -10.72 4.56 -24.77
CA GLU A 844 -10.28 3.94 -26.04
C GLU A 844 -8.90 4.46 -26.49
N GLY A 845 -8.57 5.72 -26.14
CA GLY A 845 -7.27 6.31 -26.46
C GLY A 845 -6.09 5.74 -25.66
N ASN A 846 -6.33 4.91 -24.65
CA ASN A 846 -5.27 4.38 -23.79
C ASN A 846 -4.25 3.52 -24.55
N GLU A 847 -4.67 2.74 -25.55
CA GLU A 847 -3.75 1.93 -26.36
C GLU A 847 -2.75 2.82 -27.14
N LYS A 848 -3.25 3.88 -27.78
CA LYS A 848 -2.40 4.85 -28.49
C LYS A 848 -1.42 5.51 -27.51
N LEU A 849 -1.91 5.97 -26.36
CA LEU A 849 -1.06 6.63 -25.36
C LEU A 849 -0.03 5.68 -24.74
N SER A 850 -0.39 4.42 -24.51
CA SER A 850 0.51 3.36 -24.05
C SER A 850 1.69 3.20 -25.00
N GLN A 851 1.44 3.17 -26.31
CA GLN A 851 2.50 3.06 -27.33
C GLN A 851 3.38 4.32 -27.36
N LEU A 852 2.78 5.50 -27.31
CA LEU A 852 3.49 6.78 -27.36
C LEU A 852 4.40 6.98 -26.15
N PHE A 853 3.87 6.81 -24.94
CA PHE A 853 4.63 6.96 -23.69
C PHE A 853 5.44 5.71 -23.32
N LYS A 854 5.25 4.58 -24.03
CA LYS A 854 5.89 3.28 -23.76
C LYS A 854 5.62 2.78 -22.35
N VAL A 855 4.36 2.87 -21.93
CA VAL A 855 3.89 2.46 -20.60
C VAL A 855 2.87 1.32 -20.72
N PRO A 856 2.88 0.32 -19.84
CA PRO A 856 2.03 -0.86 -19.99
C PRO A 856 0.56 -0.60 -19.64
N LEU A 857 -0.33 -1.36 -20.28
CA LEU A 857 -1.72 -1.57 -19.85
C LEU A 857 -1.84 -2.92 -19.13
N ALA A 858 -2.76 -3.00 -18.18
CA ALA A 858 -3.23 -4.25 -17.62
C ALA A 858 -4.20 -4.95 -18.60
N GLU A 859 -4.54 -6.21 -18.32
CA GLU A 859 -5.44 -7.01 -19.16
C GLU A 859 -6.85 -6.40 -19.29
N ASP A 860 -7.25 -5.57 -18.34
CA ASP A 860 -8.51 -4.82 -18.34
C ASP A 860 -8.47 -3.51 -19.14
N GLY A 861 -7.34 -3.19 -19.77
CA GLY A 861 -7.12 -1.99 -20.59
C GLY A 861 -6.87 -0.69 -19.81
N PHE A 862 -6.86 -0.74 -18.48
CA PHE A 862 -6.39 0.39 -17.65
C PHE A 862 -4.86 0.40 -17.59
N PHE A 863 -4.26 1.55 -17.25
CA PHE A 863 -2.80 1.64 -17.13
C PHE A 863 -2.27 0.82 -15.95
N LEU A 864 -1.14 0.14 -16.15
CA LEU A 864 -0.48 -0.67 -15.14
C LEU A 864 0.63 0.12 -14.43
N GLU A 865 0.52 0.23 -13.12
CA GLU A 865 1.48 0.86 -12.23
C GLU A 865 2.79 0.06 -12.09
N ALA A 866 3.84 0.71 -11.57
CA ALA A 866 5.15 0.09 -11.35
C ALA A 866 5.13 -1.04 -10.31
N HIS A 867 4.36 -0.86 -9.23
CA HIS A 867 4.17 -1.86 -8.19
C HIS A 867 2.88 -1.58 -7.42
N MET A 868 1.97 -2.56 -7.39
CA MET A 868 0.61 -2.41 -6.83
C MET A 868 0.58 -1.87 -5.40
N LYS A 869 1.58 -2.19 -4.58
CA LYS A 869 1.66 -1.76 -3.16
C LYS A 869 2.45 -0.50 -2.88
N LEU A 870 3.70 -0.41 -3.34
CA LEU A 870 4.64 0.62 -2.91
C LEU A 870 4.87 1.74 -3.91
N ARG A 871 4.40 1.58 -5.16
CA ARG A 871 4.50 2.57 -6.24
C ARG A 871 3.21 2.61 -7.07
N PRO A 872 2.05 2.91 -6.45
CA PRO A 872 0.74 2.79 -7.09
C PRO A 872 0.40 3.95 -8.05
N VAL A 873 1.24 4.98 -8.13
CA VAL A 873 1.06 6.16 -9.00
C VAL A 873 2.21 6.37 -9.99
N ASP A 874 3.21 5.50 -9.95
CA ASP A 874 4.37 5.53 -10.84
C ASP A 874 4.17 4.54 -11.98
N PHE A 875 4.74 4.83 -13.15
CA PHE A 875 5.11 3.79 -14.10
C PHE A 875 6.51 3.22 -13.79
N ALA A 876 6.83 2.06 -14.37
CA ALA A 876 8.16 1.46 -14.22
C ALA A 876 9.25 2.38 -14.81
N THR A 877 8.92 3.12 -15.86
CA THR A 877 9.72 4.20 -16.43
C THR A 877 9.64 5.43 -15.51
N GLU A 878 10.80 5.90 -15.03
CA GLU A 878 10.90 7.12 -14.21
C GLU A 878 10.39 8.36 -14.96
N GLY A 879 9.91 9.38 -14.25
CA GLY A 879 9.36 10.59 -14.87
C GLY A 879 7.96 10.46 -15.47
N LEU A 880 7.39 9.25 -15.51
CA LEU A 880 6.03 9.00 -15.96
C LEU A 880 5.17 8.49 -14.81
N TYR A 881 3.99 9.09 -14.64
CA TYR A 881 3.06 8.83 -13.53
C TYR A 881 1.62 8.70 -14.03
N LEU A 882 0.73 8.20 -13.18
CA LEU A 882 -0.69 8.03 -13.50
C LEU A 882 -1.59 8.36 -12.30
N CYS A 883 -2.80 8.85 -12.58
CA CYS A 883 -3.79 9.10 -11.54
C CYS A 883 -5.23 9.04 -12.04
N GLY A 884 -6.19 9.02 -11.10
CA GLY A 884 -7.61 9.05 -11.39
C GLY A 884 -8.10 7.76 -12.05
N LEU A 885 -9.18 7.87 -12.84
CA LEU A 885 -9.81 6.71 -13.45
C LEU A 885 -8.95 6.03 -14.53
N ALA A 886 -7.91 6.70 -15.05
CA ALA A 886 -6.95 6.10 -15.97
C ALA A 886 -6.22 4.89 -15.37
N HIS A 887 -6.01 4.89 -14.05
CA HIS A 887 -5.41 3.78 -13.33
C HIS A 887 -6.39 2.64 -13.04
N GLY A 888 -7.69 2.94 -12.99
CA GLY A 888 -8.75 1.99 -12.67
C GLY A 888 -9.94 2.65 -11.95
N PRO A 889 -11.09 1.98 -11.85
CA PRO A 889 -12.30 2.53 -11.24
C PRO A 889 -12.08 2.96 -9.77
N LYS A 890 -12.49 4.18 -9.40
CA LYS A 890 -12.35 4.73 -8.03
C LYS A 890 -13.26 5.93 -7.80
N PHE A 891 -13.41 6.37 -6.56
CA PHE A 891 -14.24 7.53 -6.22
C PHE A 891 -13.55 8.85 -6.59
N LEU A 892 -14.32 9.95 -6.65
CA LEU A 892 -13.80 11.29 -6.91
C LEU A 892 -12.73 11.70 -5.89
N GLU A 893 -13.03 11.49 -4.61
CA GLU A 893 -12.13 11.77 -3.49
C GLU A 893 -10.79 11.03 -3.67
N ASP A 894 -10.85 9.71 -3.93
CA ASP A 894 -9.68 8.87 -4.20
C ASP A 894 -8.89 9.37 -5.43
N SER A 895 -9.57 9.86 -6.46
CA SER A 895 -8.95 10.38 -7.69
C SER A 895 -8.18 11.68 -7.42
N ILE A 896 -8.71 12.57 -6.58
CA ILE A 896 -8.07 13.82 -6.18
C ILE A 896 -6.85 13.53 -5.29
N ILE A 897 -6.97 12.60 -4.35
CA ILE A 897 -5.84 12.18 -3.50
C ILE A 897 -4.74 11.56 -4.37
N GLN A 898 -5.10 10.65 -5.28
CA GLN A 898 -4.14 10.02 -6.19
C GLN A 898 -3.46 11.04 -7.12
N ALA A 899 -4.18 12.07 -7.55
CA ALA A 899 -3.62 13.16 -8.33
C ALA A 899 -2.56 13.97 -7.56
N ASN A 900 -2.82 14.28 -6.29
CA ASN A 900 -1.84 14.93 -5.41
C ASN A 900 -0.62 14.04 -5.13
N ALA A 901 -0.83 12.73 -4.98
CA ALA A 901 0.25 11.75 -4.86
C ALA A 901 1.13 11.72 -6.12
N ALA A 902 0.52 11.64 -7.31
CA ALA A 902 1.26 11.67 -8.57
C ALA A 902 2.03 12.99 -8.77
N ALA A 903 1.42 14.13 -8.41
CA ALA A 903 2.08 15.43 -8.40
C ALA A 903 3.30 15.47 -7.47
N MET A 904 3.18 14.93 -6.25
CA MET A 904 4.31 14.83 -5.31
C MET A 904 5.43 13.96 -5.86
N ARG A 905 5.10 12.79 -6.42
CA ARG A 905 6.09 11.88 -7.01
C ARG A 905 6.74 12.46 -8.27
N ALA A 906 6.04 13.28 -9.05
CA ALA A 906 6.64 14.04 -10.14
C ALA A 906 7.56 15.16 -9.61
N ALA A 907 7.15 15.86 -8.55
CA ALA A 907 7.94 16.91 -7.92
C ALA A 907 9.29 16.40 -7.37
N THR A 908 9.39 15.16 -6.88
CA THR A 908 10.69 14.61 -6.44
C THR A 908 11.72 14.53 -7.57
N LEU A 909 11.27 14.34 -8.82
CA LEU A 909 12.13 14.38 -10.00
C LEU A 909 12.38 15.81 -10.47
N LEU A 910 11.32 16.61 -10.58
CA LEU A 910 11.39 17.99 -11.09
C LEU A 910 12.18 18.92 -10.18
N ASN A 911 12.38 18.59 -8.90
CA ASN A 911 13.21 19.36 -7.97
C ASN A 911 14.72 19.12 -8.12
N LYS A 912 15.14 18.13 -8.92
CA LYS A 912 16.56 17.89 -9.17
C LYS A 912 17.05 18.83 -10.27
N ASP A 913 18.22 19.43 -10.09
CA ASP A 913 18.85 20.23 -11.15
C ASP A 913 19.39 19.35 -12.30
N GLN A 914 19.93 18.19 -11.92
CA GLN A 914 20.50 17.21 -12.85
C GLN A 914 20.06 15.80 -12.50
N LEU A 915 19.91 14.97 -13.53
CA LEU A 915 19.64 13.55 -13.41
C LEU A 915 20.81 12.76 -13.99
N GLU A 916 21.40 11.85 -13.20
CA GLU A 916 22.40 10.91 -13.70
C GLU A 916 21.73 9.93 -14.69
N HIS A 917 22.20 9.89 -15.93
CA HIS A 917 21.77 8.93 -16.93
C HIS A 917 22.38 7.55 -16.68
N VAL A 918 21.78 6.53 -17.29
CA VAL A 918 22.35 5.19 -17.31
C VAL A 918 23.73 5.25 -17.97
N ALA A 919 24.79 4.98 -17.21
CA ALA A 919 26.16 5.07 -17.71
C ALA A 919 26.50 4.01 -18.79
N ILE A 920 25.67 2.97 -18.94
CA ILE A 920 25.89 1.89 -19.91
C ILE A 920 25.34 2.31 -21.27
N THR A 921 26.16 3.00 -22.07
CA THR A 921 25.84 3.43 -23.43
C THR A 921 26.78 2.79 -24.46
N ALA A 922 26.35 2.75 -25.73
CA ALA A 922 27.24 2.36 -26.83
C ALA A 922 28.16 3.54 -27.21
N VAL A 923 29.43 3.26 -27.48
CA VAL A 923 30.43 4.22 -27.97
C VAL A 923 31.15 3.61 -29.16
N VAL A 924 31.39 4.39 -30.21
CA VAL A 924 32.15 3.96 -31.39
C VAL A 924 33.64 4.21 -31.12
N ASP A 925 34.47 3.18 -31.25
CA ASP A 925 35.93 3.34 -31.30
C ASP A 925 36.31 3.74 -32.72
N GLU A 926 36.49 5.04 -32.98
CA GLU A 926 36.77 5.57 -34.33
C GLU A 926 38.02 4.96 -35.00
N LYS A 927 38.87 4.26 -34.24
CA LYS A 927 40.08 3.60 -34.73
C LYS A 927 39.84 2.16 -35.22
N ARG A 928 38.66 1.58 -35.01
CA ARG A 928 38.31 0.20 -35.35
C ARG A 928 37.00 0.15 -36.11
#